data_AF-A0A8C7L6B5-F1
#
_entry.id   AF-A0A8C7L6B5-F1
#
_cell.length_a   1.000
_cell.length_b   1.000
_cell.length_c   1.000
_cell.angle_alpha   90.00
_cell.angle_beta   90.00
_cell.angle_gamma   90.00
#
_symmetry.space_group_name_H-M   'P 1'
#
loop_
_entity.id
_entity.type
_entity.pdbx_description
1 polymer ?
#
loop_
_entity_poly.entity_id
_entity_poly.type
_entity_poly.pdbx_seq_one_letter_code
_entity_poly.pdbx_strand_id
1 'polypeptide(L)'
;MLATGTCSLNCFLRILGGGAPFIEQSSGQGDLSGSSDEGEGTMDKETVPAAERAVETESMMKRLFGFEKEDLSSWHRLVCLLNRPTDPASLGIFRFLFGMIMAIDITQERGLSHLDYKYLDGAPVCRFPLFSFLQPLPLDYMYLVYVVMLFGAVGIMLGCFYRLSCLMFISTYWYIFFLDKTAWNNHSYLYGLIGFQLTFMDANRYWSIDGLRNPQKKNSQVPLWNYTLLRFQIFIVYFIAGIKKLDADWVEGYSMSYLAHHWLFDPFRMILPNEMVSLLVVHGGGLCLDLSAGYLLFFDATRPFGIFFVSYFHCMNSQLFSIGMFAYTMLATSPLFCYPDWPRHFFARFPEILRPVLPLTSPPPQPSTSCVYPVTQRTSTGLQDLSPAPKASKTRFKHKLATLFTILYLAEQFFLPYSHFITQGYNNWTNGLYGYSWDMMVHSRSHQHVKITYKDGKTGDVGYLNPGVFTQSRRWKDHGDMLKQYATCLSRHLPHYNISDPEIYFDIWVSINERFQQRIFDPRVNIVKADWSPFRPNPWLMPLLVDLSPWRTKFQEIEGSLDNQTEIVFIADFPGLLLENYVSEDLGNTSVQVLQGQLNVEIVDEKKNYTLQPGEQKQLPAGAYHKVYTVSEGPSCYMYIYVNTTEAALQRNFTKLFELQERVRNGTETEPLPPELQSLITGENEGSEANVMDPVVQLFLRRQRRMKEVKKRREANVCERLNRFTVKKYYMLRRAFLMTAIAMRNLAVGLPPLEQLTREVAFANMKEPETEASQDLKDEVGHDEL
;
A
#
# COMPACT_ATOMS: atom_id res chain seq x y z
N MET A 1 -14.14 -1.55 25.63
CA MET A 1 -13.23 -2.72 25.72
C MET A 1 -13.89 -4.02 26.23
N LEU A 2 -14.97 -4.01 27.03
CA LEU A 2 -15.62 -5.27 27.49
C LEU A 2 -16.64 -5.87 26.50
N ALA A 3 -17.24 -5.06 25.61
CA ALA A 3 -18.17 -5.55 24.56
C ALA A 3 -17.47 -6.19 23.34
N THR A 4 -16.16 -5.97 23.17
CA THR A 4 -15.35 -6.54 22.06
C THR A 4 -14.93 -7.99 22.31
N GLY A 5 -14.99 -8.46 23.56
CA GLY A 5 -14.57 -9.82 23.94
C GLY A 5 -15.50 -10.94 23.44
N THR A 6 -16.81 -10.70 23.39
CA THR A 6 -17.80 -11.63 22.83
C THR A 6 -17.73 -11.71 21.30
N CYS A 7 -17.38 -10.60 20.65
CA CYS A 7 -17.15 -10.55 19.20
C CYS A 7 -15.86 -11.29 18.81
N SER A 8 -14.79 -11.15 19.59
CA SER A 8 -13.52 -11.86 19.41
C SER A 8 -13.64 -13.38 19.60
N LEU A 9 -14.46 -13.84 20.56
CA LEU A 9 -14.74 -15.26 20.74
C LEU A 9 -15.55 -15.83 19.56
N ASN A 10 -16.63 -15.17 19.13
CA ASN A 10 -17.38 -15.56 17.93
C ASN A 10 -16.52 -15.53 16.65
N CYS A 11 -15.53 -14.64 16.58
CA CYS A 11 -14.55 -14.56 15.52
C CYS A 11 -13.60 -15.78 15.52
N PHE A 12 -13.01 -16.11 16.69
CA PHE A 12 -12.19 -17.31 16.88
C PHE A 12 -12.93 -18.59 16.49
N LEU A 13 -14.19 -18.70 16.92
CA LEU A 13 -15.06 -19.81 16.53
C LEU A 13 -15.15 -19.92 15.00
N ARG A 14 -15.43 -18.84 14.26
CA ARG A 14 -15.66 -18.90 12.81
C ARG A 14 -14.44 -19.21 11.95
N ILE A 15 -13.26 -18.76 12.36
CA ILE A 15 -12.00 -19.01 11.65
C ILE A 15 -11.70 -20.53 11.58
N LEU A 16 -12.17 -21.29 12.56
CA LEU A 16 -12.05 -22.75 12.63
C LEU A 16 -13.04 -23.49 11.71
N GLY A 17 -13.94 -22.77 11.04
CA GLY A 17 -15.00 -23.30 10.21
C GLY A 17 -14.72 -23.32 8.72
N GLY A 18 -14.45 -24.50 8.15
CA GLY A 18 -14.58 -24.70 6.70
C GLY A 18 -16.05 -24.87 6.32
N GLY A 19 -16.52 -24.10 5.33
CA GLY A 19 -17.90 -24.12 4.85
C GLY A 19 -18.41 -25.54 4.56
N ALA A 20 -19.61 -25.83 5.06
CA ALA A 20 -20.32 -27.09 4.86
C ALA A 20 -21.15 -27.02 3.56
N PRO A 21 -21.37 -28.15 2.86
CA PRO A 21 -22.14 -28.15 1.62
C PRO A 21 -23.65 -27.98 1.89
N PHE A 22 -24.32 -27.18 1.07
CA PHE A 22 -25.76 -27.30 0.87
C PHE A 22 -25.99 -28.19 -0.36
N ILE A 23 -26.81 -29.23 -0.20
CA ILE A 23 -27.22 -30.12 -1.30
C ILE A 23 -28.23 -29.34 -2.16
N GLU A 24 -27.85 -29.00 -3.40
CA GLU A 24 -28.81 -28.60 -4.43
C GLU A 24 -29.72 -29.80 -4.72
N GLN A 25 -31.00 -29.71 -4.34
CA GLN A 25 -32.02 -30.57 -4.89
C GLN A 25 -32.16 -30.24 -6.38
N SER A 26 -31.73 -31.17 -7.24
CA SER A 26 -32.01 -31.12 -8.67
C SER A 26 -33.52 -31.24 -8.89
N SER A 27 -34.16 -30.16 -9.34
CA SER A 27 -35.51 -30.22 -9.90
C SER A 27 -35.45 -30.92 -11.27
N GLY A 28 -35.66 -32.23 -11.26
CA GLY A 28 -35.93 -33.02 -12.45
C GLY A 28 -37.38 -32.84 -12.88
N GLN A 29 -37.57 -32.20 -14.02
CA GLN A 29 -38.84 -32.04 -14.72
C GLN A 29 -39.27 -33.40 -15.27
N GLY A 30 -40.50 -33.82 -14.98
CA GLY A 30 -41.15 -34.98 -15.56
C GLY A 30 -42.59 -34.64 -15.85
N ASP A 31 -42.86 -34.26 -17.11
CA ASP A 31 -44.19 -34.24 -17.69
C ASP A 31 -44.83 -35.63 -17.54
N LEU A 32 -46.11 -35.69 -17.16
CA LEU A 32 -47.06 -36.68 -17.69
C LEU A 32 -48.50 -36.25 -17.40
N SER A 33 -49.21 -36.15 -18.51
CA SER A 33 -50.64 -36.04 -18.71
C SER A 33 -51.45 -37.17 -18.05
N GLY A 34 -52.65 -36.82 -17.57
CA GLY A 34 -53.86 -37.59 -17.88
C GLY A 34 -54.36 -38.61 -16.84
N SER A 35 -55.69 -38.64 -16.77
CA SER A 35 -56.63 -39.62 -16.17
C SER A 35 -56.72 -39.72 -14.64
N SER A 36 -57.82 -39.11 -14.18
CA SER A 36 -58.75 -39.56 -13.13
C SER A 36 -58.79 -41.07 -12.87
N ASP A 37 -58.89 -41.44 -11.59
CA ASP A 37 -59.68 -42.59 -11.17
C ASP A 37 -60.40 -42.29 -9.84
N GLU A 38 -61.72 -42.49 -9.87
CA GLU A 38 -62.57 -42.71 -8.69
C GLU A 38 -62.42 -44.17 -8.25
N GLY A 39 -62.42 -44.45 -6.95
CA GLY A 39 -62.49 -45.83 -6.47
C GLY A 39 -62.22 -45.98 -4.98
N GLU A 40 -63.30 -45.97 -4.19
CA GLU A 40 -63.34 -46.38 -2.79
C GLU A 40 -62.90 -47.85 -2.58
N GLY A 41 -62.20 -48.12 -1.48
CA GLY A 41 -61.92 -49.46 -0.99
C GLY A 41 -61.29 -49.44 0.40
N THR A 42 -62.03 -49.92 1.40
CA THR A 42 -61.74 -49.85 2.84
C THR A 42 -60.99 -51.08 3.37
N MET A 43 -60.15 -50.83 4.39
CA MET A 43 -59.64 -51.71 5.46
C MET A 43 -58.76 -52.93 5.12
N ASP A 44 -57.51 -52.91 5.60
CA ASP A 44 -57.17 -53.65 6.83
C ASP A 44 -55.90 -53.13 7.52
N LYS A 45 -55.93 -53.16 8.87
CA LYS A 45 -54.89 -52.69 9.78
C LYS A 45 -53.79 -53.76 9.94
N GLU A 46 -52.58 -53.46 9.45
CA GLU A 46 -51.35 -54.05 9.98
C GLU A 46 -50.49 -52.97 10.64
N THR A 47 -50.33 -53.11 11.95
CA THR A 47 -49.45 -52.30 12.80
C THR A 47 -47.99 -52.60 12.49
N VAL A 48 -47.34 -51.70 11.75
CA VAL A 48 -45.88 -51.61 11.59
C VAL A 48 -45.33 -50.62 12.63
N PRO A 49 -44.25 -50.94 13.37
CA PRO A 49 -43.76 -50.10 14.46
C PRO A 49 -43.22 -48.76 13.95
N ALA A 50 -43.48 -47.70 14.72
CA ALA A 50 -42.98 -46.34 14.52
C ALA A 50 -41.45 -46.30 14.67
N ALA A 51 -40.75 -46.63 13.60
CA ALA A 51 -39.31 -46.46 13.47
C ALA A 51 -39.03 -45.94 12.06
N GLU A 52 -39.20 -44.64 11.86
CA GLU A 52 -38.44 -43.83 10.88
C GLU A 52 -39.03 -42.42 10.78
N ARG A 53 -38.30 -41.47 11.38
CA ARG A 53 -38.09 -40.07 10.97
C ARG A 53 -37.58 -39.26 12.16
N ALA A 54 -36.41 -39.62 12.67
CA ALA A 54 -35.56 -38.66 13.37
C ALA A 54 -34.66 -38.03 12.31
N VAL A 55 -35.14 -36.97 11.64
CA VAL A 55 -34.25 -36.07 10.92
C VAL A 55 -33.46 -35.34 12.00
N GLU A 56 -32.24 -35.78 12.28
CA GLU A 56 -31.31 -35.05 13.15
C GLU A 56 -31.20 -33.61 12.61
N THR A 57 -31.81 -32.68 13.33
CA THR A 57 -31.81 -31.27 12.95
C THR A 57 -30.40 -30.76 13.18
N GLU A 58 -29.63 -30.55 12.10
CA GLU A 58 -28.28 -30.02 12.21
C GLU A 58 -28.28 -28.74 13.04
N SER A 59 -27.38 -28.66 14.02
CA SER A 59 -27.31 -27.49 14.89
C SER A 59 -27.02 -26.23 14.07
N MET A 60 -27.60 -25.09 14.47
CA MET A 60 -27.34 -23.81 13.82
C MET A 60 -25.84 -23.50 13.75
N MET A 61 -25.08 -23.94 14.76
CA MET A 61 -23.63 -23.78 14.84
C MET A 61 -22.91 -24.58 13.75
N LYS A 62 -23.29 -25.85 13.55
CA LYS A 62 -22.75 -26.69 12.48
C LYS A 62 -23.11 -26.14 11.10
N ARG A 63 -24.33 -25.63 10.93
CA ARG A 63 -24.77 -25.04 9.66
C ARG A 63 -24.02 -23.74 9.33
N LEU A 64 -23.77 -22.88 10.32
CA LEU A 64 -23.12 -21.58 10.11
C LEU A 64 -21.60 -21.66 10.05
N PHE A 65 -20.99 -22.54 10.85
CA PHE A 65 -19.53 -22.59 11.03
C PHE A 65 -18.91 -23.90 10.58
N GLY A 66 -19.69 -24.90 10.19
CA GLY A 66 -19.16 -26.18 9.74
C GLY A 66 -18.48 -27.01 10.83
N PHE A 67 -18.66 -26.68 12.12
CA PHE A 67 -18.22 -27.48 13.27
C PHE A 67 -19.15 -27.26 14.47
N GLU A 68 -19.07 -28.14 15.47
CA GLU A 68 -19.96 -28.15 16.63
C GLU A 68 -19.30 -27.50 17.87
N LYS A 69 -20.07 -27.02 18.84
CA LYS A 69 -19.50 -26.38 20.06
C LYS A 69 -18.60 -27.36 20.82
N GLU A 70 -19.00 -28.62 20.77
CA GLU A 70 -18.36 -29.79 21.30
C GLU A 70 -16.93 -29.96 20.77
N ASP A 71 -16.63 -29.52 19.55
CA ASP A 71 -15.30 -29.64 18.94
C ASP A 71 -14.25 -28.75 19.61
N LEU A 72 -14.68 -27.75 20.37
CA LEU A 72 -13.82 -26.79 21.05
C LEU A 72 -13.73 -27.00 22.55
N SER A 73 -14.50 -27.95 23.07
CA SER A 73 -14.56 -28.27 24.50
C SER A 73 -13.25 -28.83 25.06
N SER A 74 -12.38 -29.39 24.21
CA SER A 74 -11.12 -30.00 24.66
C SER A 74 -10.01 -29.81 23.63
N TRP A 75 -8.76 -29.78 24.13
CA TRP A 75 -7.56 -29.68 23.29
C TRP A 75 -7.50 -30.78 22.21
N HIS A 76 -7.86 -32.02 22.56
CA HIS A 76 -7.85 -33.12 21.61
C HIS A 76 -8.82 -32.89 20.44
N ARG A 77 -10.05 -32.45 20.73
CA ARG A 77 -11.05 -32.19 19.70
C ARG A 77 -10.68 -30.99 18.82
N LEU A 78 -10.10 -29.94 19.39
CA LEU A 78 -9.58 -28.80 18.63
C LEU A 78 -8.45 -29.22 17.67
N VAL A 79 -7.54 -30.10 18.14
CA VAL A 79 -6.49 -30.67 17.28
C VAL A 79 -7.11 -31.50 16.14
N CYS A 80 -8.14 -32.30 16.42
CA CYS A 80 -8.85 -33.05 15.39
C CYS A 80 -9.56 -32.13 14.40
N LEU A 81 -10.23 -31.07 14.87
CA LEU A 81 -10.94 -30.09 14.05
C LEU A 81 -9.99 -29.39 13.06
N LEU A 82 -8.90 -28.82 13.56
CA LEU A 82 -7.93 -28.08 12.75
C LEU A 82 -7.16 -28.97 11.76
N ASN A 83 -7.07 -30.27 12.04
CA ASN A 83 -6.41 -31.24 11.16
C ASN A 83 -7.40 -32.08 10.34
N ARG A 84 -8.69 -31.72 10.32
CA ARG A 84 -9.69 -32.42 9.50
C ARG A 84 -9.34 -32.29 8.01
N PRO A 85 -9.61 -33.31 7.18
CA PRO A 85 -9.33 -33.28 5.76
C PRO A 85 -10.16 -32.21 5.03
N THR A 86 -9.52 -31.48 4.12
CA THR A 86 -10.14 -30.46 3.26
C THR A 86 -9.59 -30.60 1.83
N ASP A 87 -10.38 -30.24 0.82
CA ASP A 87 -9.96 -30.28 -0.59
C ASP A 87 -8.77 -29.32 -0.83
N PRO A 88 -7.70 -29.75 -1.53
CA PRO A 88 -6.54 -28.90 -1.79
C PRO A 88 -6.72 -27.89 -2.93
N ALA A 89 -7.83 -27.92 -3.68
CA ALA A 89 -7.97 -27.20 -4.95
C ALA A 89 -7.84 -25.68 -4.80
N SER A 90 -8.65 -25.06 -3.94
CA SER A 90 -8.64 -23.60 -3.73
C SER A 90 -7.27 -23.11 -3.25
N LEU A 91 -6.63 -23.82 -2.31
CA LEU A 91 -5.28 -23.51 -1.84
C LEU A 91 -4.22 -23.59 -2.96
N GLY A 92 -4.34 -24.56 -3.86
CA GLY A 92 -3.46 -24.68 -5.03
C GLY A 92 -3.62 -23.53 -6.03
N ILE A 93 -4.85 -23.08 -6.27
CA ILE A 93 -5.11 -21.90 -7.12
C ILE A 93 -4.58 -20.62 -6.47
N PHE A 94 -4.84 -20.43 -5.19
CA PHE A 94 -4.30 -19.28 -4.45
C PHE A 94 -2.77 -19.23 -4.52
N ARG A 95 -2.09 -20.36 -4.29
CA ARG A 95 -0.63 -20.47 -4.44
C ARG A 95 -0.16 -20.03 -5.83
N PHE A 96 -0.84 -20.50 -6.88
CA PHE A 96 -0.50 -20.11 -8.26
C PHE A 96 -0.65 -18.60 -8.46
N LEU A 97 -1.81 -18.03 -8.10
CA LEU A 97 -2.08 -16.60 -8.27
C LEU A 97 -1.12 -15.73 -7.44
N PHE A 98 -0.87 -16.08 -6.19
CA PHE A 98 0.08 -15.37 -5.33
C PHE A 98 1.50 -15.40 -5.92
N GLY A 99 1.99 -16.58 -6.32
CA GLY A 99 3.32 -16.70 -6.93
C GLY A 99 3.46 -15.91 -8.23
N MET A 100 2.41 -15.91 -9.07
CA MET A 100 2.34 -15.11 -10.30
C MET A 100 2.43 -13.61 -10.00
N ILE A 101 1.61 -13.12 -9.06
CA ILE A 101 1.60 -11.71 -8.67
C ILE A 101 2.94 -11.30 -8.07
N MET A 102 3.56 -12.15 -7.23
CA MET A 102 4.89 -11.89 -6.68
C MET A 102 5.99 -11.87 -7.76
N ALA A 103 5.91 -12.73 -8.78
CA ALA A 103 6.85 -12.68 -9.90
C ALA A 103 6.73 -11.34 -10.67
N ILE A 104 5.52 -10.81 -10.84
CA ILE A 104 5.29 -9.49 -11.44
C ILE A 104 5.82 -8.39 -10.50
N ASP A 105 5.50 -8.45 -9.21
CA ASP A 105 5.92 -7.49 -8.18
C ASP A 105 7.46 -7.33 -8.12
N ILE A 106 8.20 -8.43 -8.24
CA ILE A 106 9.68 -8.44 -8.24
C ILE A 106 10.25 -7.72 -9.46
N THR A 107 9.67 -7.94 -10.63
CA THR A 107 10.16 -7.32 -11.86
C THR A 107 9.78 -5.84 -11.96
N GLN A 108 8.58 -5.48 -11.47
CA GLN A 108 7.99 -4.16 -11.63
C GLN A 108 8.19 -3.26 -10.39
N GLU A 109 7.56 -3.59 -9.27
CA GLU A 109 7.45 -2.69 -8.11
C GLU A 109 8.75 -2.65 -7.28
N ARG A 110 9.39 -3.81 -7.07
CA ARG A 110 10.71 -3.84 -6.40
C ARG A 110 11.84 -3.43 -7.33
N GLY A 111 11.55 -3.25 -8.61
CA GLY A 111 12.41 -2.62 -9.60
C GLY A 111 13.64 -3.44 -9.98
N LEU A 112 13.49 -4.73 -10.33
CA LEU A 112 14.62 -5.56 -10.78
C LEU A 112 15.42 -4.89 -11.91
N SER A 113 14.78 -4.14 -12.81
CA SER A 113 15.52 -3.37 -13.82
C SER A 113 16.37 -2.28 -13.19
N HIS A 114 15.84 -1.51 -12.24
CA HIS A 114 16.39 -0.25 -11.72
C HIS A 114 17.17 -0.40 -10.39
N LEU A 115 17.76 -1.57 -10.12
CA LEU A 115 18.52 -1.77 -8.88
C LEU A 115 19.76 -0.89 -8.79
N ASP A 116 20.36 -0.56 -9.93
CA ASP A 116 21.49 0.38 -10.04
C ASP A 116 21.11 1.78 -9.55
N TYR A 117 19.95 2.29 -9.95
CA TYR A 117 19.42 3.58 -9.47
C TYR A 117 18.96 3.53 -8.02
N LYS A 118 18.49 2.36 -7.55
CA LYS A 118 18.02 2.18 -6.17
C LYS A 118 19.17 2.12 -5.17
N TYR A 119 20.20 1.32 -5.45
CA TYR A 119 21.26 1.06 -4.50
C TYR A 119 22.45 2.01 -4.65
N LEU A 120 22.67 2.62 -5.82
CA LEU A 120 23.73 3.61 -6.09
C LEU A 120 25.06 3.18 -5.46
N ASP A 121 25.57 2.03 -5.91
CA ASP A 121 26.75 1.42 -5.31
C ASP A 121 27.96 2.36 -5.35
N GLY A 122 28.69 2.45 -4.23
CA GLY A 122 29.82 3.37 -4.06
C GLY A 122 29.46 4.85 -3.82
N ALA A 123 28.21 5.28 -3.94
CA ALA A 123 27.82 6.66 -3.62
C ALA A 123 27.59 6.87 -2.11
N PRO A 124 27.88 8.06 -1.55
CA PRO A 124 27.66 8.39 -0.13
C PRO A 124 26.16 8.57 0.17
N VAL A 125 25.38 7.48 0.13
CA VAL A 125 23.93 7.52 0.34
C VAL A 125 23.58 7.06 1.76
N CYS A 126 22.78 7.88 2.44
CA CYS A 126 22.16 7.57 3.71
C CYS A 126 21.00 6.60 3.53
N ARG A 127 21.05 5.50 4.28
CA ARG A 127 20.06 4.41 4.23
C ARG A 127 19.39 4.23 5.59
N PHE A 128 18.23 3.60 5.56
CA PHE A 128 17.36 3.48 6.73
C PHE A 128 17.00 2.02 7.05
N PRO A 129 17.98 1.16 7.38
CA PRO A 129 17.69 -0.22 7.72
C PRO A 129 16.95 -0.31 9.06
N LEU A 130 16.16 -1.39 9.25
CA LEU A 130 15.55 -1.68 10.54
C LEU A 130 16.63 -1.99 11.60
N PHE A 131 17.60 -2.81 11.20
CA PHE A 131 18.73 -3.19 12.05
C PHE A 131 20.00 -2.51 11.54
N SER A 132 20.70 -1.78 12.42
CA SER A 132 21.87 -0.96 12.05
C SER A 132 23.05 -1.74 11.46
N PHE A 133 23.16 -3.04 11.74
CA PHE A 133 24.19 -3.91 11.18
C PHE A 133 23.89 -4.39 9.76
N LEU A 134 22.65 -4.22 9.28
CA LEU A 134 22.24 -4.69 7.97
C LEU A 134 22.62 -3.65 6.90
N GLN A 135 23.37 -4.10 5.90
CA GLN A 135 23.81 -3.28 4.78
C GLN A 135 23.55 -4.01 3.46
N PRO A 136 23.27 -3.28 2.37
CA PRO A 136 23.12 -3.90 1.06
C PRO A 136 24.43 -4.59 0.65
N LEU A 137 24.31 -5.70 -0.05
CA LEU A 137 25.45 -6.33 -0.70
C LEU A 137 25.90 -5.47 -1.89
N PRO A 138 27.12 -5.68 -2.43
CA PRO A 138 27.52 -5.05 -3.69
C PRO A 138 26.48 -5.29 -4.79
N LEU A 139 26.37 -4.36 -5.73
CA LEU A 139 25.25 -4.31 -6.68
C LEU A 139 25.00 -5.64 -7.41
N ASP A 140 26.06 -6.30 -7.88
CA ASP A 140 25.94 -7.57 -8.61
C ASP A 140 25.31 -8.68 -7.74
N TYR A 141 25.67 -8.74 -6.45
CA TYR A 141 25.06 -9.67 -5.50
C TYR A 141 23.59 -9.30 -5.20
N MET A 142 23.23 -8.01 -5.23
CA MET A 142 21.84 -7.60 -5.09
C MET A 142 20.99 -8.08 -6.29
N TYR A 143 21.52 -8.06 -7.51
CA TYR A 143 20.86 -8.72 -8.65
C TYR A 143 20.66 -10.22 -8.41
N LEU A 144 21.68 -10.93 -7.90
CA LEU A 144 21.56 -12.35 -7.55
C LEU A 144 20.46 -12.60 -6.51
N VAL A 145 20.39 -11.79 -5.44
CA VAL A 145 19.33 -11.89 -4.41
C VAL A 145 17.95 -11.76 -5.04
N TYR A 146 17.75 -10.78 -5.94
CA TYR A 146 16.47 -10.60 -6.61
C TYR A 146 16.13 -11.74 -7.59
N VAL A 147 17.12 -12.31 -8.27
CA VAL A 147 16.93 -13.49 -9.14
C VAL A 147 16.53 -14.72 -8.33
N VAL A 148 17.18 -14.95 -7.20
CA VAL A 148 16.81 -16.03 -6.26
C VAL A 148 15.38 -15.81 -5.75
N MET A 149 15.01 -14.58 -5.41
CA MET A 149 13.64 -14.22 -5.02
C MET A 149 12.64 -14.52 -6.15
N LEU A 150 12.96 -14.15 -7.39
CA LEU A 150 12.12 -14.36 -8.57
C LEU A 150 11.92 -15.85 -8.87
N PHE A 151 12.98 -16.64 -8.84
CA PHE A 151 12.88 -18.10 -8.98
C PHE A 151 12.10 -18.73 -7.83
N GLY A 152 12.24 -18.20 -6.61
CA GLY A 152 11.38 -18.56 -5.48
C GLY A 152 9.90 -18.31 -5.78
N ALA A 153 9.54 -17.11 -6.24
CA ALA A 153 8.15 -16.76 -6.59
C ALA A 153 7.58 -17.63 -7.72
N VAL A 154 8.35 -17.84 -8.81
CA VAL A 154 7.95 -18.72 -9.92
C VAL A 154 7.84 -20.18 -9.46
N GLY A 155 8.76 -20.64 -8.61
CA GLY A 155 8.69 -21.98 -8.01
C GLY A 155 7.48 -22.17 -7.11
N ILE A 156 7.09 -21.13 -6.34
CA ILE A 156 5.82 -21.09 -5.60
C ILE A 156 4.65 -21.16 -6.59
N MET A 157 4.64 -20.34 -7.65
CA MET A 157 3.58 -20.31 -8.68
C MET A 157 3.38 -21.66 -9.37
N LEU A 158 4.44 -22.40 -9.64
CA LEU A 158 4.37 -23.72 -10.28
C LEU A 158 4.24 -24.88 -9.28
N GLY A 159 4.47 -24.62 -7.99
CA GLY A 159 4.56 -25.65 -6.96
C GLY A 159 5.69 -26.64 -7.24
N CYS A 160 6.84 -26.15 -7.73
CA CYS A 160 8.03 -26.93 -8.07
C CYS A 160 9.07 -26.78 -6.96
N PHE A 161 9.56 -27.89 -6.39
CA PHE A 161 10.44 -27.87 -5.22
C PHE A 161 9.88 -26.95 -4.12
N TYR A 162 8.57 -27.04 -3.90
CA TYR A 162 7.77 -25.97 -3.29
C TYR A 162 8.34 -25.42 -1.97
N ARG A 163 8.80 -26.29 -1.06
CA ARG A 163 9.37 -25.87 0.23
C ARG A 163 10.67 -25.09 0.04
N LEU A 164 11.54 -25.51 -0.89
CA LEU A 164 12.76 -24.80 -1.24
C LEU A 164 12.43 -23.46 -1.90
N SER A 165 11.47 -23.41 -2.81
CA SER A 165 11.04 -22.15 -3.45
C SER A 165 10.46 -21.15 -2.44
N CYS A 166 9.68 -21.63 -1.46
CA CYS A 166 9.25 -20.81 -0.34
C CYS A 166 10.42 -20.25 0.46
N LEU A 167 11.43 -21.08 0.78
CA LEU A 167 12.63 -20.64 1.50
C LEU A 167 13.46 -19.63 0.70
N MET A 168 13.66 -19.87 -0.59
CA MET A 168 14.33 -18.93 -1.50
C MET A 168 13.62 -17.58 -1.50
N PHE A 169 12.30 -17.58 -1.71
CA PHE A 169 11.51 -16.34 -1.70
C PHE A 169 11.60 -15.64 -0.35
N ILE A 170 11.23 -16.31 0.75
CA ILE A 170 11.04 -15.68 2.05
C ILE A 170 12.34 -15.14 2.65
N SER A 171 13.46 -15.83 2.46
CA SER A 171 14.77 -15.39 2.96
C SER A 171 15.23 -14.11 2.26
N THR A 172 15.19 -14.08 0.93
CA THR A 172 15.55 -12.89 0.16
C THR A 172 14.56 -11.74 0.36
N TYR A 173 13.26 -12.07 0.52
CA TYR A 173 12.20 -11.10 0.72
C TYR A 173 12.41 -10.32 2.01
N TRP A 174 12.55 -11.01 3.14
CA TRP A 174 12.73 -10.37 4.44
C TRP A 174 14.07 -9.64 4.54
N TYR A 175 15.12 -10.16 3.90
CA TYR A 175 16.38 -9.44 3.78
C TYR A 175 16.18 -8.06 3.11
N ILE A 176 15.56 -8.01 1.93
CA ILE A 176 15.27 -6.76 1.22
C ILE A 176 14.32 -5.87 2.02
N PHE A 177 13.30 -6.47 2.67
CA PHE A 177 12.39 -5.73 3.52
C PHE A 177 13.15 -5.03 4.65
N PHE A 178 13.98 -5.74 5.43
CA PHE A 178 14.70 -5.13 6.55
C PHE A 178 15.81 -4.14 6.17
N LEU A 179 16.27 -4.17 4.92
CA LEU A 179 17.32 -3.25 4.42
C LEU A 179 16.87 -1.79 4.33
N ASP A 180 15.58 -1.54 4.10
CA ASP A 180 15.09 -0.18 3.83
C ASP A 180 13.66 0.05 4.33
N LYS A 181 13.55 0.70 5.49
CA LYS A 181 12.27 1.12 6.08
C LYS A 181 11.52 2.13 5.23
N THR A 182 12.21 2.89 4.37
CA THR A 182 11.53 3.90 3.57
C THR A 182 10.64 3.29 2.50
N ALA A 183 10.91 2.06 2.08
CA ALA A 183 10.06 1.31 1.16
C ALA A 183 8.90 0.57 1.84
N TRP A 184 8.81 0.59 3.17
CA TRP A 184 7.80 -0.19 3.90
C TRP A 184 6.39 0.31 3.67
N ASN A 185 5.44 -0.62 3.72
CA ASN A 185 4.02 -0.34 3.70
C ASN A 185 3.29 -1.60 4.23
N ASN A 186 2.02 -1.45 4.62
CA ASN A 186 1.23 -2.55 5.19
C ASN A 186 1.13 -3.77 4.25
N HIS A 187 1.03 -3.55 2.94
CA HIS A 187 0.89 -4.65 1.98
C HIS A 187 2.20 -5.43 1.74
N SER A 188 3.35 -4.76 1.75
CA SER A 188 4.66 -5.43 1.68
C SER A 188 4.89 -6.30 2.92
N TYR A 189 4.41 -5.86 4.08
CA TYR A 189 4.40 -6.71 5.28
C TYR A 189 3.48 -7.93 5.08
N LEU A 190 2.26 -7.73 4.56
CA LEU A 190 1.31 -8.82 4.26
C LEU A 190 1.88 -9.88 3.31
N TYR A 191 2.59 -9.51 2.25
CA TYR A 191 3.17 -10.50 1.32
C TYR A 191 4.25 -11.34 2.00
N GLY A 192 5.05 -10.72 2.87
CA GLY A 192 6.01 -11.43 3.71
C GLY A 192 5.31 -12.44 4.64
N LEU A 193 4.22 -12.05 5.29
CA LEU A 193 3.42 -12.95 6.13
C LEU A 193 2.80 -14.10 5.33
N ILE A 194 2.22 -13.84 4.16
CA ILE A 194 1.65 -14.89 3.30
C ILE A 194 2.75 -15.85 2.83
N GLY A 195 3.91 -15.34 2.41
CA GLY A 195 5.07 -16.16 2.03
C GLY A 195 5.56 -17.03 3.18
N PHE A 196 5.61 -16.47 4.39
CA PHE A 196 5.96 -17.21 5.61
C PHE A 196 4.94 -18.32 5.89
N GLN A 197 3.65 -18.02 5.84
CA GLN A 197 2.58 -19.00 6.03
C GLN A 197 2.64 -20.14 5.00
N LEU A 198 2.81 -19.82 3.72
CA LEU A 198 2.96 -20.80 2.65
C LEU A 198 4.15 -21.74 2.91
N THR A 199 5.23 -21.25 3.52
CA THR A 199 6.40 -22.08 3.85
C THR A 199 6.03 -23.27 4.74
N PHE A 200 5.00 -23.15 5.59
CA PHE A 200 4.52 -24.23 6.47
C PHE A 200 3.35 -25.03 5.89
N MET A 201 2.56 -24.46 4.99
CA MET A 201 1.37 -25.09 4.41
C MET A 201 1.69 -26.17 3.36
N ASP A 202 0.71 -27.03 3.09
CA ASP A 202 0.77 -28.05 2.05
C ASP A 202 0.10 -27.56 0.74
N ALA A 203 0.47 -26.39 0.22
CA ALA A 203 -0.16 -25.83 -0.98
C ALA A 203 0.34 -26.48 -2.30
N ASN A 204 1.32 -27.38 -2.23
CA ASN A 204 1.85 -28.12 -3.38
C ASN A 204 1.09 -29.41 -3.69
N ARG A 205 -0.06 -29.66 -3.07
CA ARG A 205 -0.85 -30.89 -3.30
C ARG A 205 -1.80 -30.81 -4.49
N TYR A 206 -2.07 -29.62 -5.01
CA TYR A 206 -2.95 -29.42 -6.16
C TYR A 206 -2.30 -28.53 -7.23
N TRP A 207 -2.51 -28.92 -8.50
CA TRP A 207 -2.03 -28.24 -9.70
C TRP A 207 -0.57 -27.77 -9.60
N SER A 208 0.33 -28.71 -9.27
CA SER A 208 1.74 -28.45 -8.96
C SER A 208 2.67 -29.42 -9.69
N ILE A 209 3.88 -28.97 -10.00
CA ILE A 209 4.95 -29.82 -10.56
C ILE A 209 5.39 -30.89 -9.54
N ASP A 210 5.42 -30.58 -8.24
CA ASP A 210 5.69 -31.55 -7.18
C ASP A 210 4.71 -32.74 -7.20
N GLY A 211 3.43 -32.49 -7.47
CA GLY A 211 2.40 -33.53 -7.60
C GLY A 211 2.55 -34.35 -8.87
N LEU A 212 3.05 -33.75 -9.97
CA LEU A 212 3.38 -34.51 -11.18
C LEU A 212 4.57 -35.45 -10.97
N ARG A 213 5.56 -35.02 -10.17
CA ARG A 213 6.76 -35.82 -9.85
C ARG A 213 6.52 -36.89 -8.80
N ASN A 214 5.63 -36.64 -7.83
CA ASN A 214 5.34 -37.58 -6.74
C ASN A 214 3.83 -37.87 -6.63
N PRO A 215 3.37 -39.07 -7.05
CA PRO A 215 1.97 -39.47 -6.98
C PRO A 215 1.33 -39.34 -5.58
N GLN A 216 2.10 -39.51 -4.50
CA GLN A 216 1.59 -39.39 -3.12
C GLN A 216 1.21 -37.97 -2.73
N LYS A 217 1.78 -36.96 -3.40
CA LYS A 217 1.41 -35.54 -3.20
C LYS A 217 0.26 -35.12 -4.10
N LYS A 218 0.08 -35.81 -5.23
CA LYS A 218 -0.88 -35.43 -6.27
C LYS A 218 -2.30 -35.51 -5.73
N ASN A 219 -2.98 -34.37 -5.75
CA ASN A 219 -4.38 -34.25 -5.35
C ASN A 219 -4.65 -34.76 -3.92
N SER A 220 -3.67 -34.70 -3.01
CA SER A 220 -3.85 -35.18 -1.64
C SER A 220 -4.55 -34.14 -0.77
N GLN A 221 -5.44 -34.57 0.14
CA GLN A 221 -6.12 -33.69 1.09
C GLN A 221 -5.15 -32.90 1.96
N VAL A 222 -5.59 -31.70 2.37
CA VAL A 222 -4.85 -30.82 3.28
C VAL A 222 -5.62 -30.61 4.58
N PRO A 223 -4.93 -30.40 5.70
CA PRO A 223 -5.59 -30.09 6.97
C PRO A 223 -6.23 -28.70 6.92
N LEU A 224 -7.35 -28.54 7.64
CA LEU A 224 -8.14 -27.30 7.68
C LEU A 224 -7.33 -26.06 8.12
N TRP A 225 -6.36 -26.22 9.02
CA TRP A 225 -5.56 -25.10 9.54
C TRP A 225 -4.86 -24.29 8.45
N ASN A 226 -4.55 -24.89 7.29
CA ASN A 226 -3.99 -24.19 6.13
C ASN A 226 -4.92 -23.05 5.65
N TYR A 227 -6.23 -23.32 5.59
CA TYR A 227 -7.23 -22.33 5.19
C TYR A 227 -7.54 -21.35 6.32
N THR A 228 -7.63 -21.86 7.55
CA THR A 228 -7.87 -21.06 8.76
C THR A 228 -6.86 -19.92 8.88
N LEU A 229 -5.56 -20.19 8.74
CA LEU A 229 -4.52 -19.16 8.82
C LEU A 229 -4.63 -18.09 7.72
N LEU A 230 -4.78 -18.49 6.45
CA LEU A 230 -4.86 -17.55 5.34
C LEU A 230 -6.12 -16.69 5.42
N ARG A 231 -7.29 -17.31 5.65
CA ARG A 231 -8.56 -16.58 5.78
C ARG A 231 -8.54 -15.61 6.95
N PHE A 232 -7.95 -16.03 8.07
CA PHE A 232 -7.77 -15.16 9.22
C PHE A 232 -6.84 -13.98 8.91
N GLN A 233 -5.72 -14.21 8.25
CA GLN A 233 -4.79 -13.13 7.87
C GLN A 233 -5.48 -12.08 7.00
N ILE A 234 -6.30 -12.50 6.03
CA ILE A 234 -7.02 -11.56 5.18
C ILE A 234 -8.13 -10.84 5.96
N PHE A 235 -8.83 -11.56 6.84
CA PHE A 235 -9.84 -10.98 7.72
C PHE A 235 -9.27 -9.88 8.62
N ILE A 236 -8.14 -10.14 9.29
CA ILE A 236 -7.58 -9.19 10.25
C ILE A 236 -7.10 -7.90 9.58
N VAL A 237 -6.61 -7.98 8.34
CA VAL A 237 -6.24 -6.81 7.55
C VAL A 237 -7.43 -5.87 7.36
N TYR A 238 -8.59 -6.38 6.93
CA TYR A 238 -9.80 -5.56 6.80
C TYR A 238 -10.29 -5.07 8.16
N PHE A 239 -10.43 -5.99 9.11
CA PHE A 239 -11.06 -5.68 10.39
C PHE A 239 -10.27 -4.64 11.19
N ILE A 240 -8.95 -4.76 11.27
CA ILE A 240 -8.11 -3.78 11.96
C ILE A 240 -8.08 -2.46 11.18
N ALA A 241 -8.00 -2.49 9.85
CA ALA A 241 -8.10 -1.26 9.06
C ALA A 241 -9.43 -0.51 9.30
N GLY A 242 -10.53 -1.24 9.43
CA GLY A 242 -11.84 -0.69 9.79
C GLY A 242 -11.87 -0.12 11.21
N ILE A 243 -11.27 -0.82 12.19
CA ILE A 243 -11.15 -0.29 13.56
C ILE A 243 -10.33 1.01 13.58
N LYS A 244 -9.26 1.09 12.78
CA LYS A 244 -8.40 2.28 12.70
C LYS A 244 -9.08 3.46 12.01
N LYS A 245 -10.07 3.20 11.15
CA LYS A 245 -10.95 4.21 10.54
C LYS A 245 -12.08 4.71 11.48
N LEU A 246 -12.17 4.19 12.70
CA LEU A 246 -13.04 4.79 13.74
C LEU A 246 -12.41 6.03 14.38
N ASP A 247 -11.19 6.40 13.98
CA ASP A 247 -10.56 7.65 14.38
C ASP A 247 -11.41 8.86 13.96
N ALA A 248 -11.39 9.90 14.80
CA ALA A 248 -12.19 11.11 14.59
C ALA A 248 -11.87 11.76 13.23
N ASP A 249 -10.61 11.80 12.81
CA ASP A 249 -10.23 12.41 11.54
C ASP A 249 -10.82 11.69 10.33
N TRP A 250 -11.06 10.38 10.43
CA TRP A 250 -11.70 9.63 9.35
C TRP A 250 -13.22 9.80 9.38
N VAL A 251 -13.83 9.67 10.56
CA VAL A 251 -15.29 9.76 10.70
C VAL A 251 -15.81 11.16 10.35
N GLU A 252 -15.03 12.20 10.62
CA GLU A 252 -15.37 13.59 10.32
C GLU A 252 -15.04 14.01 8.87
N GLY A 253 -14.32 13.18 8.11
CA GLY A 253 -14.06 13.44 6.69
C GLY A 253 -12.78 14.22 6.36
N TYR A 254 -11.88 14.40 7.33
CA TYR A 254 -10.62 15.15 7.17
C TYR A 254 -9.46 14.31 6.61
N SER A 255 -9.62 12.99 6.58
CA SER A 255 -8.56 12.07 6.13
C SER A 255 -8.66 11.82 4.63
N MET A 256 -7.69 12.25 3.83
CA MET A 256 -7.74 12.07 2.36
C MET A 256 -8.96 12.74 1.70
N SER A 257 -9.38 13.90 2.20
CA SER A 257 -10.50 14.73 1.68
C SER A 257 -10.46 14.94 0.16
N TYR A 258 -9.26 15.09 -0.41
CA TYR A 258 -9.03 15.27 -1.84
C TYR A 258 -9.60 14.14 -2.71
N LEU A 259 -9.78 12.93 -2.15
CA LEU A 259 -10.20 11.75 -2.89
C LEU A 259 -11.61 11.91 -3.52
N ALA A 260 -12.49 12.68 -2.86
CA ALA A 260 -13.83 12.97 -3.35
C ALA A 260 -13.85 13.76 -4.68
N HIS A 261 -12.76 14.44 -5.02
CA HIS A 261 -12.62 15.21 -6.25
C HIS A 261 -12.22 14.35 -7.46
N HIS A 262 -11.84 13.09 -7.23
CA HIS A 262 -11.42 12.18 -8.29
C HIS A 262 -12.60 11.78 -9.20
N TRP A 263 -12.33 11.60 -10.50
CA TRP A 263 -13.35 11.35 -11.54
C TRP A 263 -14.22 10.10 -11.29
N LEU A 264 -13.69 9.14 -10.52
CA LEU A 264 -14.43 7.93 -10.12
C LEU A 264 -15.69 8.24 -9.31
N PHE A 265 -15.73 9.38 -8.63
CA PHE A 265 -16.86 9.79 -7.83
C PHE A 265 -17.82 10.73 -8.57
N ASP A 266 -17.55 11.11 -9.83
CA ASP A 266 -18.41 11.98 -10.66
C ASP A 266 -19.87 11.53 -10.70
N PRO A 267 -20.19 10.21 -10.83
CA PRO A 267 -21.58 9.77 -10.81
C PRO A 267 -22.31 10.13 -9.51
N PHE A 268 -21.61 10.13 -8.37
CA PHE A 268 -22.17 10.54 -7.08
C PHE A 268 -22.27 12.07 -6.98
N ARG A 269 -21.31 12.80 -7.57
CA ARG A 269 -21.30 14.28 -7.60
C ARG A 269 -22.41 14.89 -8.45
N MET A 270 -23.01 14.12 -9.35
CA MET A 270 -24.22 14.54 -10.08
C MET A 270 -25.46 14.64 -9.17
N ILE A 271 -25.45 13.96 -8.02
CA ILE A 271 -26.60 13.81 -7.12
C ILE A 271 -26.34 14.46 -5.75
N LEU A 272 -25.10 14.39 -5.27
CA LEU A 272 -24.69 14.85 -3.95
C LEU A 272 -23.63 15.95 -4.06
N PRO A 273 -23.62 16.94 -3.15
CA PRO A 273 -22.53 17.90 -3.05
C PRO A 273 -21.21 17.21 -2.65
N ASN A 274 -20.07 17.79 -3.04
CA ASN A 274 -18.74 17.21 -2.84
C ASN A 274 -18.47 16.82 -1.38
N GLU A 275 -18.87 17.65 -0.43
CA GLU A 275 -18.70 17.40 1.01
C GLU A 275 -19.45 16.13 1.45
N MET A 276 -20.68 15.93 0.98
CA MET A 276 -21.45 14.72 1.28
C MET A 276 -20.91 13.48 0.58
N VAL A 277 -20.38 13.63 -0.64
CA VAL A 277 -19.67 12.53 -1.32
C VAL A 277 -18.44 12.12 -0.53
N SER A 278 -17.65 13.09 -0.06
CA SER A 278 -16.50 12.82 0.81
C SER A 278 -16.95 12.09 2.08
N LEU A 279 -17.89 12.64 2.84
CA LEU A 279 -18.26 12.10 4.14
C LEU A 279 -18.98 10.73 4.04
N LEU A 280 -19.98 10.60 3.17
CA LEU A 280 -20.83 9.41 3.13
C LEU A 280 -20.23 8.31 2.25
N VAL A 281 -19.77 8.64 1.05
CA VAL A 281 -19.32 7.63 0.07
C VAL A 281 -17.89 7.21 0.35
N VAL A 282 -16.97 8.16 0.49
CA VAL A 282 -15.55 7.86 0.70
C VAL A 282 -15.31 7.38 2.13
N HIS A 283 -15.62 8.20 3.13
CA HIS A 283 -15.29 7.90 4.52
C HIS A 283 -16.27 6.88 5.13
N GLY A 284 -17.57 7.14 5.03
CA GLY A 284 -18.61 6.23 5.52
C GLY A 284 -18.59 4.88 4.80
N GLY A 285 -18.52 4.88 3.47
CA GLY A 285 -18.42 3.66 2.66
C GLY A 285 -17.14 2.87 2.93
N GLY A 286 -15.98 3.54 2.97
CA GLY A 286 -14.70 2.90 3.29
C GLY A 286 -14.67 2.27 4.70
N LEU A 287 -15.18 2.98 5.71
CA LEU A 287 -15.30 2.48 7.08
C LEU A 287 -16.23 1.26 7.17
N CYS A 288 -17.44 1.39 6.61
CA CYS A 288 -18.45 0.32 6.63
C CYS A 288 -17.93 -0.92 5.91
N LEU A 289 -17.26 -0.77 4.78
CA LEU A 289 -16.71 -1.89 4.03
C LEU A 289 -15.57 -2.56 4.79
N ASP A 290 -14.59 -1.82 5.31
CA ASP A 290 -13.45 -2.44 6.02
C ASP A 290 -13.89 -3.18 7.28
N LEU A 291 -14.85 -2.64 8.04
CA LEU A 291 -15.41 -3.32 9.22
C LEU A 291 -16.23 -4.56 8.87
N SER A 292 -16.91 -4.57 7.71
CA SER A 292 -17.86 -5.62 7.35
C SER A 292 -17.31 -6.66 6.35
N ALA A 293 -16.30 -6.34 5.53
CA ALA A 293 -15.78 -7.16 4.43
C ALA A 293 -15.38 -8.56 4.88
N GLY A 294 -14.63 -8.66 5.98
CA GLY A 294 -14.25 -9.94 6.56
C GLY A 294 -15.46 -10.81 6.88
N TYR A 295 -16.48 -10.24 7.54
CA TYR A 295 -17.71 -10.97 7.88
C TYR A 295 -18.51 -11.34 6.62
N LEU A 296 -18.64 -10.42 5.67
CA LEU A 296 -19.38 -10.63 4.43
C LEU A 296 -18.80 -11.80 3.63
N LEU A 297 -17.47 -11.90 3.53
CA LEU A 297 -16.79 -12.98 2.81
C LEU A 297 -16.92 -14.35 3.50
N PHE A 298 -16.98 -14.37 4.84
CA PHE A 298 -17.01 -15.62 5.59
C PHE A 298 -18.33 -16.38 5.46
N PHE A 299 -19.48 -15.71 5.58
CA PHE A 299 -20.77 -16.42 5.54
C PHE A 299 -21.22 -16.75 4.12
N ASP A 300 -21.70 -17.97 3.91
CA ASP A 300 -22.16 -18.42 2.59
C ASP A 300 -23.26 -17.52 2.00
N ALA A 301 -24.21 -17.07 2.83
CA ALA A 301 -25.31 -16.22 2.40
C ALA A 301 -24.87 -14.81 1.97
N THR A 302 -23.84 -14.26 2.60
CA THR A 302 -23.35 -12.90 2.30
C THR A 302 -22.14 -12.88 1.37
N ARG A 303 -21.49 -14.03 1.16
CA ARG A 303 -20.24 -14.14 0.40
C ARG A 303 -20.32 -13.57 -1.01
N PRO A 304 -21.37 -13.80 -1.81
CA PRO A 304 -21.47 -13.20 -3.15
C PRO A 304 -21.44 -11.66 -3.10
N PHE A 305 -22.16 -11.06 -2.14
CA PHE A 305 -22.14 -9.62 -1.92
C PHE A 305 -20.76 -9.14 -1.45
N GLY A 306 -20.14 -9.87 -0.52
CA GLY A 306 -18.79 -9.59 -0.06
C GLY A 306 -17.77 -9.60 -1.21
N ILE A 307 -17.80 -10.63 -2.07
CA ILE A 307 -16.92 -10.72 -3.24
C ILE A 307 -17.15 -9.55 -4.18
N PHE A 308 -18.41 -9.17 -4.45
CA PHE A 308 -18.72 -8.04 -5.31
C PHE A 308 -18.16 -6.72 -4.76
N PHE A 309 -18.49 -6.36 -3.52
CA PHE A 309 -18.06 -5.08 -2.94
C PHE A 309 -16.55 -5.01 -2.69
N VAL A 310 -15.93 -6.09 -2.22
CA VAL A 310 -14.48 -6.16 -2.03
C VAL A 310 -13.76 -6.07 -3.38
N SER A 311 -14.27 -6.73 -4.41
CA SER A 311 -13.66 -6.65 -5.74
C SER A 311 -13.79 -5.25 -6.34
N TYR A 312 -14.97 -4.64 -6.23
CA TYR A 312 -15.20 -3.26 -6.65
C TYR A 312 -14.25 -2.29 -5.93
N PHE A 313 -14.12 -2.41 -4.61
CA PHE A 313 -13.23 -1.59 -3.80
C PHE A 313 -11.76 -1.71 -4.22
N HIS A 314 -11.25 -2.92 -4.44
CA HIS A 314 -9.86 -3.09 -4.88
C HIS A 314 -9.63 -2.62 -6.31
N CYS A 315 -10.58 -2.83 -7.22
CA CYS A 315 -10.52 -2.25 -8.56
C CYS A 315 -10.53 -0.72 -8.52
N MET A 316 -11.31 -0.11 -7.62
CA MET A 316 -11.32 1.33 -7.42
C MET A 316 -9.98 1.81 -6.84
N ASN A 317 -9.46 1.14 -5.82
CA ASN A 317 -8.16 1.46 -5.21
C ASN A 317 -7.00 1.35 -6.20
N SER A 318 -7.05 0.41 -7.15
CA SER A 318 -6.01 0.29 -8.18
C SER A 318 -5.99 1.46 -9.16
N GLN A 319 -7.03 2.31 -9.17
CA GLN A 319 -7.11 3.53 -9.98
C GLN A 319 -6.89 4.79 -9.14
N LEU A 320 -7.36 4.79 -7.88
CA LEU A 320 -7.25 5.92 -6.96
C LEU A 320 -5.85 6.10 -6.40
N PHE A 321 -5.15 4.98 -6.18
CA PHE A 321 -3.88 4.98 -5.50
C PHE A 321 -2.88 4.09 -6.23
N SER A 322 -1.62 4.50 -6.20
CA SER A 322 -0.55 3.76 -6.84
C SER A 322 0.13 2.75 -5.89
N ILE A 323 -0.67 1.97 -5.15
CA ILE A 323 -0.22 1.08 -4.05
C ILE A 323 0.33 -0.26 -4.59
N GLY A 324 1.01 -0.24 -5.74
CA GLY A 324 1.62 -1.41 -6.38
C GLY A 324 0.65 -2.59 -6.56
N MET A 325 1.12 -3.81 -6.29
CA MET A 325 0.37 -5.06 -6.53
C MET A 325 -0.72 -5.38 -5.48
N PHE A 326 -1.01 -4.46 -4.55
CA PHE A 326 -1.87 -4.75 -3.39
C PHE A 326 -3.30 -5.10 -3.78
N ALA A 327 -3.95 -4.26 -4.59
CA ALA A 327 -5.32 -4.49 -5.04
C ALA A 327 -5.45 -5.86 -5.72
N TYR A 328 -4.51 -6.21 -6.60
CA TYR A 328 -4.51 -7.49 -7.31
C TYR A 328 -4.27 -8.68 -6.38
N THR A 329 -3.41 -8.52 -5.38
CA THR A 329 -3.17 -9.56 -4.37
C THR A 329 -4.43 -9.81 -3.55
N MET A 330 -5.13 -8.75 -3.12
CA MET A 330 -6.37 -8.90 -2.37
C MET A 330 -7.47 -9.54 -3.23
N LEU A 331 -7.60 -9.17 -4.51
CA LEU A 331 -8.49 -9.85 -5.46
C LEU A 331 -8.17 -11.34 -5.60
N ALA A 332 -6.89 -11.71 -5.66
CA ALA A 332 -6.46 -13.11 -5.72
C ALA A 332 -6.73 -13.90 -4.43
N THR A 333 -6.90 -13.22 -3.29
CA THR A 333 -7.23 -13.86 -2.01
C THR A 333 -8.73 -14.11 -1.83
N SER A 334 -9.61 -13.32 -2.46
CA SER A 334 -11.07 -13.45 -2.31
C SER A 334 -11.60 -14.87 -2.57
N PRO A 335 -11.13 -15.62 -3.59
CA PRO A 335 -11.58 -17.01 -3.82
C PRO A 335 -11.22 -17.99 -2.71
N LEU A 336 -10.29 -17.66 -1.80
CA LEU A 336 -10.00 -18.50 -0.62
C LEU A 336 -11.20 -18.65 0.29
N PHE A 337 -12.10 -17.67 0.32
CA PHE A 337 -13.30 -17.69 1.15
C PHE A 337 -14.41 -18.58 0.56
N CYS A 338 -14.37 -18.88 -0.74
CA CYS A 338 -15.27 -19.84 -1.38
C CYS A 338 -15.04 -21.28 -0.90
N TYR A 339 -15.95 -22.18 -1.30
CA TYR A 339 -15.84 -23.61 -1.01
C TYR A 339 -14.51 -24.18 -1.54
N PRO A 340 -13.76 -24.98 -0.75
CA PRO A 340 -12.41 -25.43 -1.12
C PRO A 340 -12.28 -26.15 -2.47
N ASP A 341 -13.37 -26.71 -2.98
CA ASP A 341 -13.54 -27.45 -4.23
C ASP A 341 -14.12 -26.61 -5.38
N TRP A 342 -14.38 -25.30 -5.17
CA TRP A 342 -14.87 -24.39 -6.22
C TRP A 342 -14.06 -24.47 -7.53
N PRO A 343 -12.72 -24.63 -7.55
CA PRO A 343 -11.98 -24.67 -8.80
C PRO A 343 -12.39 -25.86 -9.67
N ARG A 344 -12.73 -26.99 -9.06
CA ARG A 344 -13.13 -28.20 -9.81
C ARG A 344 -14.40 -27.94 -10.60
N HIS A 345 -15.38 -27.33 -9.95
CA HIS A 345 -16.67 -26.97 -10.56
C HIS A 345 -16.52 -25.89 -11.63
N PHE A 346 -15.62 -24.92 -11.40
CA PHE A 346 -15.35 -23.85 -12.35
C PHE A 346 -14.67 -24.37 -13.63
N PHE A 347 -13.58 -25.13 -13.48
CA PHE A 347 -12.83 -25.66 -14.63
C PHE A 347 -13.53 -26.83 -15.32
N ALA A 348 -14.48 -27.52 -14.67
CA ALA A 348 -15.31 -28.54 -15.32
C ALA A 348 -16.18 -28.00 -16.47
N ARG A 349 -16.47 -26.69 -16.48
CA ARG A 349 -17.26 -26.03 -17.53
C ARG A 349 -16.44 -25.68 -18.79
N PHE A 350 -15.11 -25.84 -18.76
CA PHE A 350 -14.23 -25.47 -19.87
C PHE A 350 -14.19 -26.58 -20.95
N PRO A 351 -13.95 -26.22 -22.23
CA PRO A 351 -13.86 -27.19 -23.32
C PRO A 351 -12.79 -28.26 -23.07
N GLU A 352 -13.06 -29.50 -23.52
CA GLU A 352 -12.17 -30.67 -23.41
C GLU A 352 -10.75 -30.42 -23.90
N ILE A 353 -10.60 -29.61 -24.95
CA ILE A 353 -9.31 -29.28 -25.59
C ILE A 353 -8.34 -28.61 -24.60
N LEU A 354 -8.86 -27.87 -23.61
CA LEU A 354 -8.04 -27.16 -22.62
C LEU A 354 -7.68 -28.02 -21.40
N ARG A 355 -8.29 -29.21 -21.24
CA ARG A 355 -8.05 -30.09 -20.07
C ARG A 355 -6.58 -30.47 -19.81
N PRO A 356 -5.69 -30.64 -20.82
CA PRO A 356 -4.29 -30.96 -20.55
C PRO A 356 -3.54 -29.87 -19.77
N VAL A 357 -3.97 -28.62 -19.87
CA VAL A 357 -3.32 -27.45 -19.24
C VAL A 357 -4.05 -27.00 -17.97
N LEU A 358 -5.37 -27.22 -17.93
CA LEU A 358 -6.22 -26.79 -16.83
C LEU A 358 -6.05 -27.66 -15.55
N PRO A 359 -6.43 -27.11 -14.38
CA PRO A 359 -6.43 -27.85 -13.12
C PRO A 359 -7.31 -29.11 -13.16
N LEU A 360 -6.92 -30.11 -12.35
CA LEU A 360 -7.59 -31.41 -12.27
C LEU A 360 -9.04 -31.29 -11.75
N THR A 361 -10.01 -31.63 -12.57
CA THR A 361 -11.44 -31.66 -12.20
C THR A 361 -11.85 -32.99 -11.57
N SER A 362 -11.25 -34.10 -12.01
CA SER A 362 -11.35 -35.46 -11.46
C SER A 362 -9.94 -36.09 -11.40
N PRO A 363 -9.63 -37.07 -10.53
CA PRO A 363 -10.45 -37.78 -9.52
C PRO A 363 -10.63 -37.01 -8.18
N PRO A 364 -11.44 -37.53 -7.22
CA PRO A 364 -11.54 -36.96 -5.88
C PRO A 364 -10.19 -36.92 -5.15
N PRO A 365 -10.05 -36.06 -4.12
CA PRO A 365 -8.81 -35.94 -3.36
C PRO A 365 -8.38 -37.25 -2.68
N GLN A 366 -7.08 -37.55 -2.72
CA GLN A 366 -6.50 -38.72 -2.07
C GLN A 366 -6.30 -38.47 -0.57
N PRO A 367 -6.40 -39.50 0.30
CA PRO A 367 -6.13 -39.37 1.73
C PRO A 367 -4.68 -38.95 2.00
N SER A 368 -4.47 -38.12 3.03
CA SER A 368 -3.15 -37.58 3.38
C SER A 368 -2.79 -37.92 4.83
N THR A 369 -1.50 -38.22 5.06
CA THR A 369 -0.98 -38.48 6.41
C THR A 369 -0.85 -37.22 7.27
N SER A 370 -1.05 -36.04 6.68
CA SER A 370 -1.14 -34.76 7.40
C SER A 370 -2.52 -34.55 8.06
N CYS A 371 -3.53 -35.33 7.68
CA CYS A 371 -4.90 -35.17 8.14
C CYS A 371 -5.27 -36.17 9.25
N VAL A 372 -6.21 -35.75 10.09
CA VAL A 372 -6.86 -36.60 11.10
C VAL A 372 -8.29 -36.86 10.63
N TYR A 373 -8.63 -38.13 10.46
CA TYR A 373 -9.96 -38.56 10.06
C TYR A 373 -10.74 -38.91 11.33
N PRO A 374 -11.86 -38.21 11.62
CA PRO A 374 -12.70 -38.56 12.76
C PRO A 374 -13.28 -39.96 12.59
N VAL A 375 -13.50 -40.65 13.72
CA VAL A 375 -14.12 -41.98 13.75
C VAL A 375 -15.62 -41.83 13.63
N THR A 376 -16.21 -42.28 12.53
CA THR A 376 -17.67 -42.51 12.46
C THR A 376 -17.93 -43.95 12.91
N GLN A 377 -18.40 -44.14 14.14
CA GLN A 377 -18.94 -45.44 14.57
C GLN A 377 -20.27 -45.66 13.84
N ARG A 378 -20.26 -46.38 12.71
CA ARG A 378 -21.45 -47.05 12.19
C ARG A 378 -21.42 -48.50 12.68
N THR A 379 -22.11 -48.79 13.77
CA THR A 379 -22.48 -50.16 14.14
C THR A 379 -23.66 -50.62 13.27
N SER A 380 -23.44 -51.74 12.54
CA SER A 380 -24.41 -52.67 11.90
C SER A 380 -25.43 -52.07 10.91
N THR A 381 -25.65 -52.58 9.69
CA THR A 381 -25.56 -53.95 9.15
C THR A 381 -25.71 -53.87 7.61
N GLY A 382 -25.05 -54.77 6.88
CA GLY A 382 -25.56 -55.24 5.58
C GLY A 382 -24.79 -54.80 4.34
N LEU A 383 -24.21 -55.80 3.69
CA LEU A 383 -23.68 -55.87 2.32
C LEU A 383 -22.33 -55.19 2.00
N GLN A 384 -21.46 -56.08 1.51
CA GLN A 384 -20.08 -55.91 1.12
C GLN A 384 -19.99 -55.00 -0.11
N ASP A 385 -19.15 -53.99 -0.03
CA ASP A 385 -18.43 -53.54 -1.22
C ASP A 385 -16.96 -53.27 -0.86
N LEU A 386 -16.06 -53.87 -1.65
CA LEU A 386 -14.62 -53.94 -1.43
C LEU A 386 -13.98 -52.58 -1.74
N SER A 387 -13.88 -51.72 -0.72
CA SER A 387 -12.91 -50.63 -0.68
C SER A 387 -12.43 -50.48 0.76
N PRO A 388 -11.11 -50.48 1.05
CA PRO A 388 -10.63 -50.36 2.42
C PRO A 388 -10.99 -48.97 2.95
N ALA A 389 -12.02 -48.90 3.79
CA ALA A 389 -12.35 -47.71 4.55
C ALA A 389 -11.11 -47.24 5.34
N PRO A 390 -10.76 -45.94 5.32
CA PRO A 390 -9.54 -45.45 5.95
C PRO A 390 -9.56 -45.70 7.46
N LYS A 391 -8.58 -46.48 7.95
CA LYS A 391 -8.37 -46.75 9.38
C LYS A 391 -8.11 -45.43 10.14
N ALA A 392 -8.74 -45.27 11.28
CA ALA A 392 -8.66 -44.09 12.14
C ALA A 392 -7.21 -43.61 12.37
N SER A 393 -6.94 -42.35 12.02
CA SER A 393 -5.62 -41.72 12.21
C SER A 393 -5.49 -41.21 13.64
N LYS A 394 -4.64 -41.86 14.46
CA LYS A 394 -4.29 -41.35 15.80
C LYS A 394 -3.58 -39.99 15.67
N THR A 395 -3.97 -39.02 16.50
CA THR A 395 -3.29 -37.72 16.55
C THR A 395 -1.80 -37.88 16.88
N ARG A 396 -0.93 -37.25 16.09
CA ARG A 396 0.53 -37.28 16.26
C ARG A 396 1.03 -35.95 16.82
N PHE A 397 2.27 -35.93 17.32
CA PHE A 397 2.90 -34.71 17.85
C PHE A 397 2.86 -33.54 16.86
N LYS A 398 3.16 -33.80 15.58
CA LYS A 398 3.07 -32.82 14.49
C LYS A 398 1.69 -32.16 14.33
N HIS A 399 0.59 -32.87 14.59
CA HIS A 399 -0.76 -32.29 14.53
C HIS A 399 -0.99 -31.32 15.70
N LYS A 400 -0.51 -31.68 16.90
CA LYS A 400 -0.56 -30.79 18.07
C LYS A 400 0.27 -29.53 17.86
N LEU A 401 1.47 -29.67 17.26
CA LEU A 401 2.35 -28.54 16.96
C LEU A 401 1.72 -27.59 15.93
N ALA A 402 1.11 -28.12 14.86
CA ALA A 402 0.41 -27.30 13.87
C ALA A 402 -0.75 -26.51 14.50
N THR A 403 -1.56 -27.16 15.34
CA THR A 403 -2.64 -26.49 16.08
C THR A 403 -2.12 -25.42 17.04
N LEU A 404 -1.05 -25.71 17.79
CA LEU A 404 -0.41 -24.74 18.67
C LEU A 404 0.12 -23.53 17.88
N PHE A 405 0.79 -23.78 16.75
CA PHE A 405 1.26 -22.73 15.85
C PHE A 405 0.11 -21.86 15.34
N THR A 406 -1.01 -22.46 14.91
CA THR A 406 -2.20 -21.70 14.48
C THR A 406 -2.70 -20.78 15.59
N ILE A 407 -2.84 -21.28 16.82
CA ILE A 407 -3.34 -20.47 17.94
C ILE A 407 -2.37 -19.33 18.29
N LEU A 408 -1.07 -19.63 18.37
CA LEU A 408 -0.06 -18.62 18.66
C LEU A 408 0.00 -17.54 17.57
N TYR A 409 -0.06 -17.93 16.30
CA TYR A 409 -0.08 -16.99 15.19
C TYR A 409 -1.32 -16.08 15.22
N LEU A 410 -2.50 -16.66 15.50
CA LEU A 410 -3.73 -15.88 15.66
C LEU A 410 -3.63 -14.86 16.79
N ALA A 411 -3.11 -15.27 17.95
CA ALA A 411 -2.91 -14.40 19.09
C ALA A 411 -1.89 -13.29 18.79
N GLU A 412 -0.79 -13.64 18.14
CA GLU A 412 0.23 -12.70 17.69
C GLU A 412 -0.36 -11.64 16.76
N GLN A 413 -1.06 -12.02 15.69
CA GLN A 413 -1.60 -11.05 14.73
C GLN A 413 -2.66 -10.11 15.34
N PHE A 414 -3.39 -10.54 16.38
CA PHE A 414 -4.25 -9.64 17.16
C PHE A 414 -3.46 -8.69 18.07
N PHE A 415 -2.35 -9.16 18.62
CA PHE A 415 -1.52 -8.40 19.54
C PHE A 415 -0.65 -7.35 18.84
N LEU A 416 0.00 -7.74 17.75
CA LEU A 416 1.04 -6.94 17.09
C LEU A 416 0.59 -5.52 16.67
N PRO A 417 -0.61 -5.31 16.08
CA PRO A 417 -1.09 -3.97 15.73
C PRO A 417 -1.19 -3.00 16.92
N TYR A 418 -1.27 -3.53 18.15
CA TYR A 418 -1.38 -2.76 19.39
C TYR A 418 -0.10 -2.81 20.24
N SER A 419 0.99 -3.41 19.75
CA SER A 419 2.24 -3.58 20.51
C SER A 419 3.08 -2.30 20.71
N HIS A 420 2.58 -1.15 20.25
CA HIS A 420 3.27 0.15 20.29
C HIS A 420 3.61 0.67 21.70
N PHE A 421 2.98 0.11 22.73
CA PHE A 421 3.36 0.38 24.13
C PHE A 421 4.73 -0.22 24.50
N ILE A 422 5.20 -1.24 23.76
CA ILE A 422 6.54 -1.83 23.89
C ILE A 422 7.53 -1.01 23.06
N THR A 423 7.20 -0.74 21.81
CA THR A 423 8.10 -0.13 20.82
C THR A 423 7.94 1.39 20.77
N GLN A 424 7.99 2.05 21.93
CA GLN A 424 7.66 3.47 22.10
C GLN A 424 8.53 4.42 21.27
N GLY A 425 9.76 4.02 20.92
CA GLY A 425 10.68 4.84 20.13
C GLY A 425 10.28 5.02 18.68
N TYR A 426 9.38 4.18 18.18
CA TYR A 426 8.80 4.30 16.84
C TYR A 426 7.49 5.08 16.82
N ASN A 427 6.93 5.39 18.00
CA ASN A 427 5.75 6.25 18.09
C ASN A 427 6.16 7.66 17.66
N ASN A 428 5.39 8.24 16.73
CA ASN A 428 5.48 9.64 16.35
C ASN A 428 4.12 10.29 16.70
N TRP A 429 3.59 11.19 15.87
CA TRP A 429 2.18 11.61 16.01
C TRP A 429 1.18 10.46 15.80
N THR A 430 1.63 9.37 15.19
CA THR A 430 0.89 8.12 15.05
C THR A 430 1.61 7.02 15.82
N ASN A 431 0.84 6.18 16.51
CA ASN A 431 1.36 5.10 17.33
C ASN A 431 1.83 3.90 16.51
N GLY A 432 2.99 3.34 16.88
CA GLY A 432 3.55 2.13 16.32
C GLY A 432 4.52 2.34 15.16
N LEU A 433 5.23 1.25 14.83
CA LEU A 433 6.12 1.19 13.69
C LEU A 433 5.31 1.29 12.39
N TYR A 434 5.72 2.20 11.51
CA TYR A 434 5.02 2.43 10.24
C TYR A 434 4.96 1.15 9.39
N GLY A 435 3.77 0.86 8.83
CA GLY A 435 3.55 -0.28 7.93
C GLY A 435 3.30 -1.63 8.62
N TYR A 436 3.13 -1.66 9.94
CA TYR A 436 2.97 -2.89 10.73
C TYR A 436 1.58 -3.07 11.36
N SER A 437 0.86 -1.97 11.56
CA SER A 437 -0.37 -1.89 12.37
C SER A 437 -1.68 -1.93 11.56
N TRP A 438 -1.61 -2.23 10.26
CA TRP A 438 -2.74 -2.20 9.32
C TRP A 438 -3.42 -0.83 9.21
N ASP A 439 -2.70 0.25 9.53
CA ASP A 439 -3.14 1.63 9.38
C ASP A 439 -3.10 2.03 7.89
N MET A 440 -4.14 1.64 7.15
CA MET A 440 -4.21 1.84 5.70
C MET A 440 -4.95 3.14 5.35
N MET A 441 -4.18 4.12 4.85
CA MET A 441 -4.65 5.42 4.31
C MET A 441 -5.43 6.31 5.29
N VAL A 442 -5.15 6.23 6.60
CA VAL A 442 -5.84 7.06 7.62
C VAL A 442 -5.24 8.46 7.77
N HIS A 443 -4.00 8.67 7.31
CA HIS A 443 -3.29 9.94 7.53
C HIS A 443 -2.72 10.48 6.23
N SER A 444 -3.08 11.72 5.91
CA SER A 444 -2.43 12.55 4.90
C SER A 444 -1.47 13.53 5.58
N ARG A 445 -0.26 13.69 5.02
CA ARG A 445 0.77 14.61 5.54
C ARG A 445 1.24 15.54 4.44
N SER A 446 1.44 16.81 4.79
CA SER A 446 2.05 17.81 3.91
C SER A 446 3.17 18.55 4.64
N HIS A 447 4.28 18.79 3.94
CA HIS A 447 5.46 19.48 4.47
C HIS A 447 5.60 20.83 3.79
N GLN A 448 5.54 21.90 4.55
CA GLN A 448 5.78 23.25 4.01
C GLN A 448 7.27 23.61 4.04
N HIS A 449 7.96 23.26 5.12
CA HIS A 449 9.33 23.69 5.37
C HIS A 449 10.17 22.55 5.98
N VAL A 450 11.36 22.33 5.40
CA VAL A 450 12.32 21.34 5.87
C VAL A 450 13.70 21.97 5.78
N LYS A 451 14.26 22.38 6.92
CA LYS A 451 15.57 23.02 7.02
C LYS A 451 16.48 22.14 7.85
N ILE A 452 17.67 21.86 7.31
CA ILE A 452 18.74 21.17 8.01
C ILE A 452 19.85 22.18 8.22
N THR A 453 20.21 22.40 9.47
CA THR A 453 21.30 23.28 9.86
C THR A 453 22.42 22.45 10.48
N TYR A 454 23.65 22.68 10.01
CA TYR A 454 24.83 22.15 10.68
C TYR A 454 25.57 23.27 11.39
N LYS A 455 26.24 22.92 12.49
CA LYS A 455 27.20 23.77 13.19
C LYS A 455 28.45 22.95 13.45
N ASP A 456 29.62 23.43 13.05
CA ASP A 456 30.88 22.77 13.42
C ASP A 456 31.22 23.12 14.88
N GLY A 457 31.32 22.12 15.73
CA GLY A 457 31.70 22.26 17.13
C GLY A 457 33.12 22.83 17.33
N LYS A 458 34.00 22.73 16.32
CA LYS A 458 35.37 23.27 16.38
C LYS A 458 35.47 24.71 15.91
N THR A 459 34.95 25.03 14.72
CA THR A 459 35.09 26.38 14.13
C THR A 459 33.96 27.30 14.55
N GLY A 460 32.80 26.74 14.93
CA GLY A 460 31.58 27.50 15.19
C GLY A 460 30.81 27.88 13.92
N ASP A 461 31.30 27.47 12.74
CA ASP A 461 30.66 27.78 11.46
C ASP A 461 29.29 27.14 11.37
N VAL A 462 28.31 27.90 10.89
CA VAL A 462 26.93 27.46 10.72
C VAL A 462 26.59 27.47 9.23
N GLY A 463 25.97 26.41 8.74
CA GLY A 463 25.50 26.34 7.37
C GLY A 463 24.25 25.49 7.21
N TYR A 464 23.78 25.40 5.97
CA TYR A 464 22.55 24.71 5.61
C TYR A 464 22.81 23.56 4.64
N LEU A 465 22.06 22.48 4.79
CA LEU A 465 22.11 21.33 3.88
C LEU A 465 20.78 21.20 3.14
N ASN A 466 20.88 20.86 1.85
CA ASN A 466 19.70 20.45 1.09
C ASN A 466 19.16 19.13 1.68
N PRO A 467 17.88 19.05 2.08
CA PRO A 467 17.32 17.86 2.70
C PRO A 467 17.49 16.56 1.90
N GLY A 468 17.57 16.63 0.57
CA GLY A 468 17.72 15.48 -0.34
C GLY A 468 19.15 15.14 -0.74
N VAL A 469 20.18 15.81 -0.19
CA VAL A 469 21.56 15.68 -0.72
C VAL A 469 22.14 14.26 -0.66
N PHE A 470 21.80 13.49 0.38
CA PHE A 470 22.34 12.14 0.59
C PHE A 470 21.25 11.06 0.68
N THR A 471 20.01 11.35 0.29
CA THR A 471 18.92 10.37 0.30
C THR A 471 17.88 10.70 -0.76
N GLN A 472 17.41 9.68 -1.47
CA GLN A 472 16.30 9.80 -2.42
C GLN A 472 14.93 9.77 -1.71
N SER A 473 14.85 9.18 -0.51
CA SER A 473 13.60 9.12 0.23
C SER A 473 13.30 10.41 0.96
N ARG A 474 12.01 10.80 0.97
CA ARG A 474 11.47 11.91 1.76
C ARG A 474 10.89 11.48 3.10
N ARG A 475 10.72 10.17 3.35
CA ARG A 475 9.99 9.65 4.52
C ARG A 475 10.71 9.83 5.85
N TRP A 476 12.02 10.01 5.84
CA TRP A 476 12.79 10.19 7.08
C TRP A 476 12.34 11.41 7.90
N LYS A 477 11.68 12.39 7.27
CA LYS A 477 11.20 13.63 7.90
C LYS A 477 10.05 13.42 8.89
N ASP A 478 9.32 12.31 8.77
CA ASP A 478 8.10 12.04 9.56
C ASP A 478 8.35 11.09 10.73
N HIS A 479 9.57 10.54 10.84
CA HIS A 479 9.86 9.41 11.70
C HIS A 479 11.16 9.62 12.46
N GLY A 480 11.08 9.72 13.79
CA GLY A 480 12.24 10.04 14.62
C GLY A 480 13.39 9.04 14.51
N ASP A 481 13.10 7.75 14.36
CA ASP A 481 14.12 6.71 14.18
C ASP A 481 14.90 6.90 12.87
N MET A 482 14.22 7.22 11.78
CA MET A 482 14.85 7.52 10.50
C MET A 482 15.57 8.86 10.52
N LEU A 483 15.03 9.88 11.17
CA LEU A 483 15.69 11.17 11.34
C LEU A 483 17.01 11.02 12.11
N LYS A 484 17.03 10.23 13.18
CA LYS A 484 18.26 9.90 13.92
C LYS A 484 19.28 9.16 13.05
N GLN A 485 18.83 8.20 12.23
CA GLN A 485 19.68 7.51 11.26
C GLN A 485 20.26 8.49 10.23
N TYR A 486 19.47 9.44 9.74
CA TYR A 486 19.94 10.45 8.79
C TYR A 486 20.99 11.37 9.43
N ALA A 487 20.72 11.90 10.62
CA ALA A 487 21.68 12.74 11.35
C ALA A 487 23.01 12.02 11.60
N THR A 488 22.96 10.74 12.00
CA THR A 488 24.17 9.92 12.21
C THR A 488 24.92 9.63 10.91
N CYS A 489 24.20 9.50 9.80
CA CYS A 489 24.81 9.35 8.49
C CYS A 489 25.50 10.65 8.04
N LEU A 490 24.81 11.78 8.15
CA LEU A 490 25.35 13.11 7.85
C LEU A 490 26.60 13.38 8.69
N SER A 491 26.58 13.09 10.00
CA SER A 491 27.75 13.32 10.87
C SER A 491 28.99 12.51 10.47
N ARG A 492 28.83 11.39 9.73
CA ARG A 492 29.92 10.59 9.18
C ARG A 492 30.41 11.11 7.82
N HIS A 493 29.54 11.72 7.03
CA HIS A 493 29.88 12.22 5.70
C HIS A 493 30.47 13.64 5.73
N LEU A 494 29.95 14.54 6.56
CA LEU A 494 30.36 15.94 6.65
C LEU A 494 31.86 16.16 6.92
N PRO A 495 32.60 15.29 7.63
CA PRO A 495 34.06 15.39 7.74
C PRO A 495 34.82 15.37 6.40
N HIS A 496 34.25 14.78 5.35
CA HIS A 496 34.83 14.82 4.00
C HIS A 496 34.72 16.21 3.33
N TYR A 497 33.92 17.11 3.91
CA TYR A 497 33.67 18.47 3.44
C TYR A 497 34.20 19.53 4.42
N ASN A 498 35.27 19.20 5.16
CA ASN A 498 35.93 20.06 6.14
C ASN A 498 35.11 20.44 7.38
N ILE A 499 34.03 19.70 7.70
CA ILE A 499 33.24 19.92 8.93
C ILE A 499 33.59 18.83 9.94
N SER A 500 34.39 19.19 10.96
CA SER A 500 35.07 18.20 11.80
C SER A 500 34.21 17.63 12.92
N ASP A 501 33.43 18.46 13.61
CA ASP A 501 32.53 18.05 14.70
C ASP A 501 31.09 18.51 14.41
N PRO A 502 30.38 17.86 13.46
CA PRO A 502 29.07 18.32 13.01
C PRO A 502 27.99 18.13 14.08
N GLU A 503 27.42 19.24 14.54
CA GLU A 503 26.15 19.31 15.26
C GLU A 503 25.03 19.56 14.26
N ILE A 504 23.96 18.76 14.28
CA ILE A 504 22.92 18.81 13.24
C ILE A 504 21.55 19.03 13.88
N TYR A 505 20.86 20.05 13.37
CA TYR A 505 19.55 20.51 13.80
C TYR A 505 18.55 20.43 12.65
N PHE A 506 17.31 20.07 12.96
CA PHE A 506 16.25 19.87 11.99
C PHE A 506 15.06 20.74 12.35
N ASP A 507 14.64 21.61 11.42
CA ASP A 507 13.39 22.36 11.52
C ASP A 507 12.43 21.84 10.44
N ILE A 508 11.45 21.04 10.87
CA ILE A 508 10.55 20.30 9.98
C ILE A 508 9.11 20.65 10.35
N TRP A 509 8.41 21.29 9.41
CA TRP A 509 7.02 21.68 9.54
C TRP A 509 6.12 20.72 8.78
N VAL A 510 5.13 20.18 9.50
CA VAL A 510 4.22 19.17 8.99
C VAL A 510 2.79 19.53 9.38
N SER A 511 1.87 19.41 8.44
CA SER A 511 0.44 19.28 8.71
C SER A 511 0.02 17.83 8.53
N ILE A 512 -0.86 17.36 9.42
CA ILE A 512 -1.49 16.04 9.35
C ILE A 512 -3.02 16.21 9.33
N ASN A 513 -3.67 15.64 8.32
CA ASN A 513 -5.13 15.71 8.13
C ASN A 513 -5.67 17.16 8.27
N GLU A 514 -5.12 18.08 7.48
CA GLU A 514 -5.57 19.49 7.37
C GLU A 514 -5.51 20.31 8.67
N ARG A 515 -4.69 19.91 9.65
CA ARG A 515 -4.40 20.75 10.83
C ARG A 515 -3.42 21.87 10.47
N PHE A 516 -3.18 22.77 11.42
CA PHE A 516 -2.07 23.72 11.36
C PHE A 516 -0.75 23.05 10.97
N GLN A 517 0.06 23.75 10.17
CA GLN A 517 1.48 23.44 10.04
C GLN A 517 2.15 23.68 11.39
N GLN A 518 2.83 22.67 11.92
CA GLN A 518 3.55 22.77 13.18
C GLN A 518 4.85 21.96 13.11
N ARG A 519 5.76 22.22 14.04
CA ARG A 519 7.01 21.47 14.15
C ARG A 519 6.77 20.06 14.68
N ILE A 520 7.35 19.06 14.02
CA ILE A 520 7.30 17.67 14.49
C ILE A 520 8.46 17.33 15.44
N PHE A 521 9.61 18.00 15.34
CA PHE A 521 10.78 17.79 16.20
C PHE A 521 11.28 19.13 16.76
N ASP A 522 11.91 19.10 17.95
CA ASP A 522 12.48 20.31 18.56
C ASP A 522 13.72 20.77 17.78
N PRO A 523 13.69 21.96 17.13
CA PRO A 523 14.78 22.43 16.28
C PRO A 523 16.03 22.83 17.06
N ARG A 524 15.96 22.91 18.39
CA ARG A 524 17.09 23.29 19.27
C ARG A 524 17.95 22.09 19.67
N VAL A 525 17.52 20.88 19.36
CA VAL A 525 18.20 19.65 19.78
C VAL A 525 19.21 19.21 18.72
N ASN A 526 20.46 19.01 19.14
CA ASN A 526 21.47 18.36 18.29
C ASN A 526 21.14 16.86 18.19
N ILE A 527 20.54 16.46 17.08
CA ILE A 527 20.05 15.10 16.86
C ILE A 527 21.18 14.09 16.82
N VAL A 528 22.40 14.48 16.44
CA VAL A 528 23.56 13.57 16.43
C VAL A 528 23.85 13.04 17.84
N LYS A 529 23.77 13.90 18.86
CA LYS A 529 24.02 13.56 20.27
C LYS A 529 22.76 13.12 21.02
N ALA A 530 21.57 13.45 20.52
CA ALA A 530 20.31 13.13 21.18
C ALA A 530 20.07 11.61 21.33
N ASP A 531 19.57 11.20 22.49
CA ASP A 531 19.25 9.80 22.74
C ASP A 531 18.03 9.34 21.91
N TRP A 532 18.11 8.11 21.39
CA TRP A 532 16.99 7.42 20.79
C TRP A 532 17.06 5.94 21.15
N SER A 533 15.92 5.34 21.48
CA SER A 533 15.80 3.92 21.81
C SER A 533 14.48 3.40 21.28
N PRO A 534 14.41 2.17 20.72
CA PRO A 534 13.15 1.59 20.25
C PRO A 534 12.12 1.40 21.37
N PHE A 535 12.55 1.35 22.64
CA PHE A 535 11.69 1.04 23.79
C PHE A 535 11.35 2.25 24.68
N ARG A 536 11.83 3.45 24.35
CA ARG A 536 11.55 4.67 25.11
C ARG A 536 10.93 5.74 24.21
N PRO A 537 10.05 6.61 24.72
CA PRO A 537 9.48 7.69 23.93
C PRO A 537 10.59 8.61 23.42
N ASN A 538 10.38 9.18 22.24
CA ASN A 538 11.32 10.12 21.64
C ASN A 538 11.29 11.46 22.43
N PRO A 539 12.37 11.86 23.13
CA PRO A 539 12.35 13.05 23.99
C PRO A 539 12.35 14.37 23.21
N TRP A 540 12.68 14.35 21.92
CA TRP A 540 12.75 15.53 21.05
C TRP A 540 11.63 15.57 20.00
N LEU A 541 10.62 14.70 20.13
CA LEU A 541 9.38 14.76 19.36
C LEU A 541 8.43 15.79 19.98
N MET A 542 7.93 16.71 19.17
CA MET A 542 6.95 17.70 19.59
C MET A 542 5.54 17.09 19.61
N PRO A 543 4.70 17.42 20.61
CA PRO A 543 3.34 16.89 20.68
C PRO A 543 2.48 17.42 19.52
N LEU A 544 1.58 16.58 19.01
CA LEU A 544 0.56 17.03 18.07
C LEU A 544 -0.44 17.93 18.80
N LEU A 545 -0.63 19.18 18.35
CA LEU A 545 -1.59 20.12 18.93
C LEU A 545 -3.05 19.74 18.57
N VAL A 546 -3.54 18.64 19.12
CA VAL A 546 -4.89 18.10 18.85
C VAL A 546 -6.00 19.07 19.30
N ASP A 547 -5.76 19.85 20.35
CA ASP A 547 -6.74 20.83 20.87
C ASP A 547 -7.08 21.93 19.85
N LEU A 548 -6.22 22.14 18.85
CA LEU A 548 -6.44 23.09 17.76
C LEU A 548 -7.19 22.49 16.56
N SER A 549 -7.54 21.21 16.59
CA SER A 549 -8.26 20.54 15.48
C SER A 549 -9.57 21.22 15.08
N PRO A 550 -10.38 21.82 15.99
CA PRO A 550 -11.59 22.55 15.61
C PRO A 550 -11.37 23.75 14.69
N TRP A 551 -10.13 24.23 14.53
CA TRP A 551 -9.82 25.32 13.58
C TRP A 551 -9.97 24.92 12.11
N ARG A 552 -10.05 23.63 11.78
CA ARG A 552 -10.21 23.15 10.40
C ARG A 552 -11.43 23.74 9.69
N THR A 553 -12.57 23.84 10.38
CA THR A 553 -13.77 24.45 9.77
C THR A 553 -13.54 25.92 9.49
N LYS A 554 -12.84 26.63 10.38
CA LYS A 554 -12.45 28.03 10.16
C LYS A 554 -11.46 28.18 9.02
N PHE A 555 -10.55 27.23 8.80
CA PHE A 555 -9.64 27.27 7.65
C PHE A 555 -10.43 27.26 6.35
N GLN A 556 -11.40 26.34 6.22
CA GLN A 556 -12.25 26.24 5.05
C GLN A 556 -13.10 27.52 4.84
N GLU A 557 -13.61 28.12 5.91
CA GLU A 557 -14.33 29.40 5.85
C GLU A 557 -13.44 30.55 5.35
N ILE A 558 -12.20 30.63 5.86
CA ILE A 558 -11.24 31.67 5.46
C ILE A 558 -10.81 31.46 4.01
N GLU A 559 -10.40 30.24 3.64
CA GLU A 559 -9.99 29.89 2.27
C GLU A 559 -11.13 30.15 1.26
N GLY A 560 -12.37 29.82 1.62
CA GLY A 560 -13.55 30.07 0.77
C GLY A 560 -13.90 31.56 0.60
N SER A 561 -13.40 32.44 1.48
CA SER A 561 -13.62 33.89 1.40
C SER A 561 -12.61 34.62 0.51
N LEU A 562 -11.49 33.96 0.17
CA LEU A 562 -10.42 34.55 -0.62
C LEU A 562 -10.60 34.29 -2.12
N ASP A 563 -9.90 35.10 -2.91
CA ASP A 563 -9.82 34.90 -4.35
C ASP A 563 -8.87 33.75 -4.71
N ASN A 564 -9.09 33.13 -5.87
CA ASN A 564 -8.31 31.98 -6.32
C ASN A 564 -6.81 32.25 -6.54
N GLN A 565 -6.36 33.52 -6.45
CA GLN A 565 -4.95 33.91 -6.61
C GLN A 565 -4.21 34.05 -5.27
N THR A 566 -4.95 34.12 -4.17
CA THR A 566 -4.37 34.25 -2.83
C THR A 566 -4.22 32.87 -2.21
N GLU A 567 -3.01 32.56 -1.75
CA GLU A 567 -2.71 31.36 -1.00
C GLU A 567 -2.57 31.71 0.49
N ILE A 568 -2.95 30.75 1.33
CA ILE A 568 -2.82 30.85 2.78
C ILE A 568 -2.01 29.69 3.29
N VAL A 569 -1.18 29.95 4.30
CA VAL A 569 -0.65 28.87 5.13
C VAL A 569 -0.89 29.15 6.60
N PHE A 570 -1.64 28.24 7.23
CA PHE A 570 -1.94 28.24 8.66
C PHE A 570 -0.82 27.57 9.46
N ILE A 571 -0.28 28.30 10.44
CA ILE A 571 0.83 27.86 11.27
C ILE A 571 0.44 27.89 12.75
N ALA A 572 0.87 26.88 13.49
CA ALA A 572 0.88 26.88 14.95
C ALA A 572 2.29 26.56 15.45
N ASP A 573 2.86 27.45 16.26
CA ASP A 573 4.22 27.32 16.77
C ASP A 573 4.27 27.33 18.31
N PHE A 574 5.31 26.70 18.85
CA PHE A 574 5.47 26.50 20.29
C PHE A 574 6.14 27.70 20.98
N PRO A 575 5.81 27.95 22.26
CA PRO A 575 6.42 29.03 23.05
C PRO A 575 7.95 29.03 23.03
N GLY A 576 8.54 30.21 22.83
CA GLY A 576 9.99 30.41 22.87
C GLY A 576 10.74 29.88 21.64
N LEU A 577 10.03 29.41 20.61
CA LEU A 577 10.61 29.13 19.30
C LEU A 577 10.50 30.35 18.38
N LEU A 578 11.34 30.34 17.33
CA LEU A 578 11.32 31.34 16.28
C LEU A 578 11.28 30.68 14.92
N LEU A 579 10.54 31.27 13.99
CA LEU A 579 10.55 30.92 12.56
C LEU A 579 11.25 32.03 11.79
N GLU A 580 12.38 31.69 11.16
CA GLU A 580 13.05 32.55 10.19
C GLU A 580 12.62 32.12 8.79
N ASN A 581 12.06 33.04 8.03
CA ASN A 581 11.58 32.76 6.68
C ASN A 581 11.97 33.91 5.73
N TYR A 582 12.11 33.57 4.45
CA TYR A 582 12.40 34.51 3.37
C TYR A 582 11.16 34.66 2.50
N VAL A 583 10.74 35.89 2.25
CA VAL A 583 9.65 36.18 1.30
C VAL A 583 10.24 36.36 -0.09
N SER A 584 9.95 35.46 -1.03
CA SER A 584 10.42 35.62 -2.42
C SER A 584 9.88 36.91 -3.03
N GLU A 585 10.64 37.50 -3.96
CA GLU A 585 10.20 38.65 -4.75
C GLU A 585 8.97 38.34 -5.61
N ASP A 586 8.78 37.06 -5.96
CA ASP A 586 7.61 36.56 -6.69
C ASP A 586 6.31 36.59 -5.86
N LEU A 587 6.40 36.71 -4.54
CA LEU A 587 5.26 36.71 -3.64
C LEU A 587 4.85 38.15 -3.32
N GLY A 588 3.72 38.56 -3.89
CA GLY A 588 3.13 39.88 -3.67
C GLY A 588 2.15 39.89 -2.50
N ASN A 589 2.01 41.06 -1.89
CA ASN A 589 1.05 41.31 -0.80
C ASN A 589 1.17 40.32 0.37
N THR A 590 2.40 39.88 0.65
CA THR A 590 2.69 38.90 1.70
C THR A 590 2.50 39.53 3.07
N SER A 591 1.67 38.90 3.91
CA SER A 591 1.38 39.39 5.25
C SER A 591 1.26 38.26 6.25
N VAL A 592 1.49 38.59 7.52
CA VAL A 592 1.27 37.71 8.67
C VAL A 592 0.13 38.26 9.48
N GLN A 593 -0.85 37.40 9.79
CA GLN A 593 -1.96 37.73 10.67
C GLN A 593 -2.03 36.76 11.85
N VAL A 594 -2.20 37.29 13.06
CA VAL A 594 -2.35 36.48 14.27
C VAL A 594 -3.79 36.00 14.40
N LEU A 595 -3.97 34.69 14.60
CA LEU A 595 -5.28 34.06 14.84
C LEU A 595 -5.51 33.84 16.34
N GLN A 596 -4.48 33.40 17.06
CA GLN A 596 -4.50 33.12 18.50
C GLN A 596 -3.09 33.25 19.09
N GLY A 597 -2.98 33.65 20.36
CA GLY A 597 -1.69 33.85 21.02
C GLY A 597 -1.08 35.21 20.69
N GLN A 598 0.24 35.34 20.85
CA GLN A 598 0.95 36.59 20.63
C GLN A 598 2.25 36.34 19.87
N LEU A 599 2.54 37.20 18.91
CA LEU A 599 3.75 37.12 18.09
C LEU A 599 4.59 38.38 18.22
N ASN A 600 5.90 38.23 18.10
CA ASN A 600 6.79 39.34 17.80
C ASN A 600 7.43 39.10 16.43
N VAL A 601 7.23 40.02 15.50
CA VAL A 601 7.72 39.94 14.11
C VAL A 601 8.86 40.94 13.94
N GLU A 602 10.05 40.41 13.69
CA GLU A 602 11.25 41.18 13.35
C GLU A 602 11.44 41.19 11.83
N ILE A 603 11.47 42.39 11.24
CA ILE A 603 11.88 42.57 9.83
C ILE A 603 13.38 42.83 9.86
N VAL A 604 14.16 41.87 9.35
CA VAL A 604 15.62 41.82 9.54
C VAL A 604 16.30 43.06 8.93
N ASP A 605 15.87 43.49 7.75
CA ASP A 605 16.45 44.63 7.04
C ASP A 605 16.11 45.98 7.72
N GLU A 606 14.90 46.09 8.29
CA GLU A 606 14.47 47.29 9.02
C GLU A 606 15.02 47.35 10.45
N LYS A 607 15.47 46.22 11.00
CA LYS A 607 15.83 46.04 12.42
C LYS A 607 14.72 46.50 13.37
N LYS A 608 13.46 46.32 12.97
CA LYS A 608 12.27 46.71 13.73
C LYS A 608 11.49 45.47 14.15
N ASN A 609 11.05 45.50 15.41
CA ASN A 609 10.24 44.47 16.04
C ASN A 609 8.81 44.97 16.21
N TYR A 610 7.84 44.17 15.80
CA TYR A 610 6.42 44.46 15.88
C TYR A 610 5.74 43.38 16.70
N THR A 611 5.16 43.73 17.83
CA THR A 611 4.36 42.81 18.62
C THR A 611 2.92 42.84 18.10
N LEU A 612 2.41 41.66 17.71
CA LEU A 612 1.08 41.50 17.14
C LEU A 612 0.18 40.71 18.09
N GLN A 613 -1.04 41.20 18.25
CA GLN A 613 -2.13 40.58 19.01
C GLN A 613 -3.12 39.87 18.09
N PRO A 614 -4.00 38.98 18.62
CA PRO A 614 -5.02 38.29 17.81
C PRO A 614 -5.86 39.26 16.98
N GLY A 615 -5.98 38.99 15.68
CA GLY A 615 -6.67 39.81 14.70
C GLY A 615 -5.78 40.85 14.01
N GLU A 616 -4.62 41.20 14.58
CA GLU A 616 -3.68 42.14 13.95
C GLU A 616 -2.89 41.49 12.82
N GLN A 617 -2.59 42.30 11.80
CA GLN A 617 -1.88 41.89 10.59
C GLN A 617 -0.69 42.82 10.33
N LYS A 618 0.41 42.26 9.85
CA LYS A 618 1.59 42.99 9.41
C LYS A 618 1.98 42.58 7.99
N GLN A 619 2.13 43.58 7.13
CA GLN A 619 2.68 43.40 5.79
C GLN A 619 4.19 43.17 5.87
N LEU A 620 4.68 42.22 5.07
CA LEU A 620 6.08 41.83 4.99
C LEU A 620 6.69 42.28 3.66
N PRO A 621 7.92 42.83 3.67
CA PRO A 621 8.60 43.20 2.45
C PRO A 621 8.98 41.95 1.65
N ALA A 622 8.80 42.01 0.32
CA ALA A 622 9.28 41.00 -0.60
C ALA A 622 10.80 41.11 -0.75
N GLY A 623 11.47 39.98 -1.01
CA GLY A 623 12.93 39.92 -1.14
C GLY A 623 13.70 40.00 0.18
N ALA A 624 13.03 39.82 1.32
CA ALA A 624 13.59 40.06 2.64
C ALA A 624 13.37 38.90 3.61
N TYR A 625 14.23 38.81 4.61
CA TYR A 625 14.07 37.90 5.75
C TYR A 625 13.24 38.53 6.86
N HIS A 626 12.40 37.73 7.48
CA HIS A 626 11.72 38.07 8.72
C HIS A 626 11.82 36.93 9.73
N LYS A 627 11.76 37.29 11.00
CA LYS A 627 11.71 36.34 12.12
C LYS A 627 10.42 36.52 12.88
N VAL A 628 9.71 35.42 13.08
CA VAL A 628 8.49 35.37 13.88
C VAL A 628 8.82 34.66 15.19
N TYR A 629 8.69 35.34 16.31
CA TYR A 629 8.90 34.80 17.64
C TYR A 629 7.56 34.52 18.30
N THR A 630 7.40 33.31 18.84
CA THR A 630 6.22 32.92 19.61
C THR A 630 6.44 33.29 21.07
N VAL A 631 5.77 34.35 21.53
CA VAL A 631 6.02 34.98 22.84
C VAL A 631 4.95 34.68 23.90
N SER A 632 3.82 34.07 23.51
CA SER A 632 2.77 33.68 24.44
C SER A 632 3.15 32.47 25.31
N GLU A 633 2.43 32.29 26.42
CA GLU A 633 2.59 31.13 27.32
C GLU A 633 2.19 29.81 26.66
N GLY A 634 1.18 29.84 25.78
CA GLY A 634 0.76 28.70 24.96
C GLY A 634 1.15 28.87 23.48
N PRO A 635 0.84 27.89 22.62
CA PRO A 635 1.11 27.98 21.18
C PRO A 635 0.46 29.23 20.55
N SER A 636 1.19 29.88 19.65
CA SER A 636 0.64 30.97 18.82
C SER A 636 0.22 30.41 17.48
N CYS A 637 -1.00 30.74 17.07
CA CYS A 637 -1.55 30.40 15.77
C CYS A 637 -1.61 31.65 14.90
N TYR A 638 -1.13 31.53 13.68
CA TYR A 638 -1.09 32.63 12.72
C TYR A 638 -1.16 32.11 11.31
N MET A 639 -1.40 33.01 10.36
CA MET A 639 -1.43 32.66 8.96
C MET A 639 -0.57 33.60 8.13
N TYR A 640 0.08 33.02 7.13
CA TYR A 640 0.66 33.77 6.02
C TYR A 640 -0.39 33.89 4.93
N ILE A 641 -0.62 35.10 4.44
CA ILE A 641 -1.46 35.38 3.27
C ILE A 641 -0.53 35.97 2.23
N TYR A 642 -0.49 35.39 1.03
CA TYR A 642 0.33 35.89 -0.06
C TYR A 642 -0.31 35.62 -1.42
N VAL A 643 0.05 36.41 -2.41
CA VAL A 643 -0.35 36.23 -3.81
C VAL A 643 0.87 35.82 -4.60
N ASN A 644 0.82 34.68 -5.28
CA ASN A 644 1.88 34.30 -6.22
C ASN A 644 1.77 35.18 -7.48
N THR A 645 2.49 36.30 -7.51
CA THR A 645 2.36 37.31 -8.57
C THR A 645 2.86 36.78 -9.90
N THR A 646 3.91 35.95 -9.88
CA THR A 646 4.45 35.30 -11.06
C THR A 646 3.42 34.34 -11.67
N GLU A 647 2.79 33.47 -10.88
CA GLU A 647 1.73 32.59 -11.38
C GLU A 647 0.50 33.38 -11.87
N ALA A 648 0.08 34.41 -11.12
CA ALA A 648 -1.06 35.24 -11.51
C ALA A 648 -0.81 36.00 -12.82
N ALA A 649 0.37 36.60 -13.01
CA ALA A 649 0.75 37.30 -14.23
C ALA A 649 0.84 36.32 -15.41
N LEU A 650 1.44 35.16 -15.17
CA LEU A 650 1.60 34.09 -16.13
C LEU A 650 0.23 33.56 -16.61
N GLN A 651 -0.71 33.31 -15.68
CA GLN A 651 -2.06 32.88 -16.01
C GLN A 651 -2.81 33.94 -16.84
N ARG A 652 -2.70 35.23 -16.50
CA ARG A 652 -3.30 36.33 -17.29
C ARG A 652 -2.72 36.42 -18.70
N ASN A 653 -1.40 36.32 -18.84
CA ASN A 653 -0.74 36.33 -20.15
C ASN A 653 -1.18 35.15 -21.00
N PHE A 654 -1.38 33.97 -20.40
CA PHE A 654 -1.87 32.81 -21.12
C PHE A 654 -3.34 32.88 -21.53
N THR A 655 -4.22 33.41 -20.67
CA THR A 655 -5.61 33.65 -21.06
C THR A 655 -5.68 34.56 -22.27
N LYS A 656 -4.87 35.64 -22.30
CA LYS A 656 -4.76 36.53 -23.46
C LYS A 656 -4.25 35.81 -24.71
N LEU A 657 -3.22 34.98 -24.58
CA LEU A 657 -2.70 34.18 -25.71
C LEU A 657 -3.73 33.20 -26.25
N PHE A 658 -4.51 32.55 -25.39
CA PHE A 658 -5.54 31.61 -25.79
C PHE A 658 -6.69 32.32 -26.52
N GLU A 659 -7.17 33.45 -25.98
CA GLU A 659 -8.17 34.28 -26.65
C GLU A 659 -7.71 34.74 -28.03
N LEU A 660 -6.45 35.18 -28.15
CA LEU A 660 -5.88 35.64 -29.40
C LEU A 660 -5.68 34.49 -30.39
N GLN A 661 -5.26 33.30 -29.95
CA GLN A 661 -5.22 32.09 -30.78
C GLN A 661 -6.62 31.73 -31.31
N GLU A 662 -7.65 31.87 -30.47
CA GLU A 662 -9.03 31.61 -30.87
C GLU A 662 -9.56 32.65 -31.86
N ARG A 663 -9.24 33.93 -31.68
CA ARG A 663 -9.58 35.00 -32.63
C ARG A 663 -8.91 34.80 -33.99
N VAL A 664 -7.65 34.40 -34.00
CA VAL A 664 -6.91 34.06 -35.23
C VAL A 664 -7.54 32.85 -35.92
N ARG A 665 -7.87 31.79 -35.18
CA ARG A 665 -8.55 30.59 -35.72
C ARG A 665 -9.94 30.92 -36.30
N ASN A 666 -10.68 31.81 -35.64
CA ASN A 666 -12.01 32.23 -36.05
C ASN A 666 -11.99 33.35 -37.11
N GLY A 667 -10.81 33.84 -37.51
CA GLY A 667 -10.64 34.86 -38.56
C GLY A 667 -11.08 36.27 -38.15
N THR A 668 -11.25 36.54 -36.86
CA THR A 668 -11.72 37.83 -36.31
C THR A 668 -10.57 38.76 -35.91
N GLU A 669 -9.33 38.27 -35.94
CA GLU A 669 -8.14 39.08 -35.61
C GLU A 669 -7.70 39.86 -36.86
N THR A 670 -7.79 41.19 -36.79
CA THR A 670 -7.48 42.09 -37.91
C THR A 670 -6.09 42.73 -37.82
N GLU A 671 -5.42 42.62 -36.66
CA GLU A 671 -4.10 43.18 -36.44
C GLU A 671 -2.98 42.18 -36.80
N PRO A 672 -1.87 42.63 -37.40
CA PRO A 672 -0.75 41.76 -37.70
C PRO A 672 -0.06 41.28 -36.42
N LEU A 673 0.02 39.95 -36.25
CA LEU A 673 0.67 39.32 -35.11
C LEU A 673 2.16 39.67 -35.05
N PRO A 674 2.72 39.97 -33.86
CA PRO A 674 4.15 40.06 -33.66
C PRO A 674 4.87 38.79 -34.16
N PRO A 675 6.05 38.90 -34.80
CA PRO A 675 6.74 37.76 -35.40
C PRO A 675 7.08 36.65 -34.39
N GLU A 676 7.33 37.02 -33.13
CA GLU A 676 7.59 36.09 -32.03
C GLU A 676 6.37 35.20 -31.71
N LEU A 677 5.16 35.76 -31.80
CA LEU A 677 3.90 35.07 -31.49
C LEU A 677 3.37 34.26 -32.67
N GLN A 678 3.72 34.63 -33.91
CA GLN A 678 3.32 33.87 -35.11
C GLN A 678 3.70 32.39 -34.99
N SER A 679 4.95 32.10 -34.63
CA SER A 679 5.46 30.72 -34.46
C SER A 679 4.71 29.89 -33.41
N LEU A 680 4.27 30.55 -32.32
CA LEU A 680 3.53 29.92 -31.22
C LEU A 680 2.06 29.65 -31.57
N ILE A 681 1.48 30.49 -32.44
CA ILE A 681 0.06 30.47 -32.80
C ILE A 681 -0.20 29.57 -34.02
N THR A 682 0.65 29.60 -35.04
CA THR A 682 0.50 28.79 -36.26
C THR A 682 1.02 27.37 -36.10
N GLY A 683 1.89 27.11 -35.12
CA GLY A 683 2.41 25.76 -34.84
C GLY A 683 3.43 25.24 -35.87
N GLU A 684 3.86 26.08 -36.81
CA GLU A 684 4.83 25.74 -37.85
C GLU A 684 6.26 26.04 -37.37
N ASN A 685 6.85 25.16 -36.57
CA ASN A 685 8.30 24.93 -36.51
C ASN A 685 8.61 23.73 -35.61
N GLU A 686 8.69 22.55 -36.21
CA GLU A 686 9.15 21.31 -35.55
C GLU A 686 10.69 21.15 -35.56
N GLY A 687 11.46 22.15 -36.03
CA GLY A 687 12.90 21.94 -36.30
C GLY A 687 13.89 23.05 -35.94
N SER A 688 13.46 24.18 -35.36
CA SER A 688 14.35 25.28 -34.98
C SER A 688 14.39 25.44 -33.46
N GLU A 689 15.26 24.68 -32.81
CA GLU A 689 15.56 24.84 -31.39
C GLU A 689 16.16 26.23 -31.11
N ALA A 690 15.36 27.05 -30.42
CA ALA A 690 15.69 27.52 -29.08
C ALA A 690 17.06 28.21 -28.87
N ASN A 691 17.24 29.42 -29.41
CA ASN A 691 18.28 30.33 -28.88
C ASN A 691 17.76 31.67 -28.34
N VAL A 692 16.44 31.94 -28.41
CA VAL A 692 15.86 33.22 -27.93
C VAL A 692 14.48 33.04 -27.28
N MET A 693 14.18 31.88 -26.69
CA MET A 693 12.96 31.74 -25.90
C MET A 693 13.28 31.86 -24.41
N ASP A 694 12.58 32.76 -23.72
CA ASP A 694 12.62 32.90 -22.27
C ASP A 694 12.44 31.51 -21.60
N PRO A 695 13.30 31.13 -20.64
CA PRO A 695 13.20 29.87 -19.89
C PRO A 695 11.80 29.57 -19.34
N VAL A 696 11.06 30.59 -18.93
CA VAL A 696 9.68 30.49 -18.42
C VAL A 696 8.73 30.05 -19.52
N VAL A 697 8.90 30.60 -20.74
CA VAL A 697 8.08 30.23 -21.90
C VAL A 697 8.42 28.81 -22.37
N GLN A 698 9.70 28.40 -22.31
CA GLN A 698 10.11 27.03 -22.60
C GLN A 698 9.51 26.03 -21.60
N LEU A 699 9.60 26.32 -20.30
CA LEU A 699 8.95 25.52 -19.23
C LEU A 699 7.44 25.41 -19.44
N PHE A 700 6.79 26.50 -19.82
CA PHE A 700 5.36 26.48 -20.09
C PHE A 700 5.01 25.70 -21.36
N LEU A 701 5.73 25.88 -22.48
CA LEU A 701 5.51 25.08 -23.68
C LEU A 701 5.71 23.60 -23.39
N ARG A 702 6.69 23.26 -22.55
CA ARG A 702 6.89 21.90 -22.05
C ARG A 702 5.68 21.43 -21.24
N ARG A 703 5.13 22.26 -20.34
CA ARG A 703 3.87 21.99 -19.62
C ARG A 703 2.69 21.80 -20.59
N GLN A 704 2.57 22.62 -21.63
CA GLN A 704 1.48 22.55 -22.61
C GLN A 704 1.59 21.30 -23.49
N ARG A 705 2.79 20.95 -23.96
CA ARG A 705 3.06 19.66 -24.63
C ARG A 705 2.70 18.51 -23.72
N ARG A 706 3.09 18.57 -22.44
CA ARG A 706 2.71 17.58 -21.42
C ARG A 706 1.18 17.50 -21.25
N MET A 707 0.46 18.62 -21.19
CA MET A 707 -1.00 18.62 -21.11
C MET A 707 -1.66 18.07 -22.39
N LYS A 708 -1.17 18.44 -23.58
CA LYS A 708 -1.62 17.88 -24.86
C LYS A 708 -1.35 16.38 -24.93
N GLU A 709 -0.20 15.92 -24.47
CA GLU A 709 0.11 14.50 -24.34
C GLU A 709 -0.81 13.80 -23.35
N VAL A 710 -1.08 14.38 -22.19
CA VAL A 710 -2.01 13.81 -21.20
C VAL A 710 -3.42 13.72 -21.78
N LYS A 711 -3.87 14.77 -22.49
CA LYS A 711 -5.16 14.78 -23.19
C LYS A 711 -5.20 13.69 -24.27
N LYS A 712 -4.18 13.62 -25.13
CA LYS A 712 -4.00 12.55 -26.13
C LYS A 712 -3.95 11.17 -25.47
N ARG A 713 -3.34 11.03 -24.28
CA ARG A 713 -3.31 9.77 -23.51
C ARG A 713 -4.70 9.39 -23.00
N ARG A 714 -5.49 10.36 -22.54
CA ARG A 714 -6.89 10.16 -22.10
C ARG A 714 -7.80 9.81 -23.27
N GLU A 715 -7.63 10.46 -24.42
CA GLU A 715 -8.43 10.24 -25.63
C GLU A 715 -7.92 9.03 -26.46
N ALA A 716 -6.78 8.44 -26.10
CA ALA A 716 -6.20 7.30 -26.81
C ALA A 716 -7.11 6.07 -26.77
N ASN A 717 -7.26 5.44 -27.95
CA ASN A 717 -7.99 4.20 -28.12
C ASN A 717 -7.33 3.04 -27.36
N VAL A 718 -8.11 1.98 -27.08
CA VAL A 718 -7.64 0.79 -26.34
C VAL A 718 -6.39 0.18 -26.98
N CYS A 719 -6.33 0.13 -28.32
CA CYS A 719 -5.18 -0.40 -29.04
C CYS A 719 -3.89 0.43 -28.80
N GLU A 720 -3.98 1.75 -28.81
CA GLU A 720 -2.83 2.63 -28.53
C GLU A 720 -2.37 2.50 -27.08
N ARG A 721 -3.31 2.40 -26.13
CA ARG A 721 -3.00 2.17 -24.72
C ARG A 721 -2.29 0.83 -24.54
N LEU A 722 -2.78 -0.23 -25.18
CA LEU A 722 -2.18 -1.55 -25.16
C LEU A 722 -0.78 -1.53 -25.79
N ASN A 723 -0.61 -0.88 -26.96
CA ASN A 723 0.69 -0.76 -27.60
C ASN A 723 1.71 -0.05 -26.69
N ARG A 724 1.35 1.11 -26.13
CA ARG A 724 2.22 1.83 -25.18
C ARG A 724 2.56 1.00 -23.94
N PHE A 725 1.57 0.29 -23.39
CA PHE A 725 1.78 -0.60 -22.27
C PHE A 725 2.79 -1.71 -22.63
N THR A 726 2.58 -2.41 -23.75
CA THR A 726 3.44 -3.49 -24.22
C THR A 726 4.86 -3.00 -24.48
N VAL A 727 5.02 -1.84 -25.14
CA VAL A 727 6.32 -1.22 -25.39
C VAL A 727 7.04 -0.88 -24.08
N LYS A 728 6.35 -0.24 -23.12
CA LYS A 728 6.92 0.08 -21.80
C LYS A 728 7.35 -1.19 -21.05
N LYS A 729 6.52 -2.23 -21.06
CA LYS A 729 6.83 -3.51 -20.40
C LYS A 729 7.98 -4.24 -21.09
N TYR A 730 8.03 -4.22 -22.41
CA TYR A 730 9.14 -4.80 -23.18
C TYR A 730 10.47 -4.16 -22.81
N TYR A 731 10.56 -2.82 -22.80
CA TYR A 731 11.80 -2.13 -22.44
C TYR A 731 12.24 -2.38 -21.00
N MET A 732 11.28 -2.38 -20.05
CA MET A 732 11.57 -2.68 -18.65
C MET A 732 12.08 -4.12 -18.48
N LEU A 733 11.44 -5.11 -19.10
CA LEU A 733 11.86 -6.52 -19.03
C LEU A 733 13.20 -6.75 -19.75
N ARG A 734 13.41 -6.13 -20.92
CA ARG A 734 14.69 -6.17 -21.65
C ARG A 734 15.82 -5.64 -20.76
N ARG A 735 15.63 -4.47 -20.16
CA ARG A 735 16.63 -3.86 -19.27
C ARG A 735 16.89 -4.73 -18.05
N ALA A 736 15.84 -5.24 -17.40
CA ALA A 736 15.97 -6.17 -16.28
C ALA A 736 16.82 -7.39 -16.66
N PHE A 737 16.53 -8.01 -17.81
CA PHE A 737 17.29 -9.16 -18.30
C PHE A 737 18.76 -8.81 -18.56
N LEU A 738 19.03 -7.73 -19.28
CA LEU A 738 20.40 -7.33 -19.63
C LEU A 738 21.23 -6.96 -18.40
N MET A 739 20.70 -6.14 -17.50
CA MET A 739 21.41 -5.75 -16.27
C MET A 739 21.66 -6.97 -15.37
N THR A 740 20.68 -7.86 -15.27
CA THR A 740 20.86 -9.13 -14.55
C THR A 740 21.94 -10.00 -15.21
N ALA A 741 21.95 -10.11 -16.54
CA ALA A 741 22.95 -10.89 -17.25
C ALA A 741 24.37 -10.32 -17.07
N ILE A 742 24.52 -8.99 -17.11
CA ILE A 742 25.77 -8.28 -16.82
C ILE A 742 26.25 -8.61 -15.40
N ALA A 743 25.38 -8.47 -14.40
CA ALA A 743 25.70 -8.76 -13.01
C ALA A 743 26.09 -10.23 -12.79
N MET A 744 25.31 -11.17 -13.34
CA MET A 744 25.59 -12.61 -13.24
C MET A 744 26.92 -12.98 -13.91
N ARG A 745 27.25 -12.35 -15.04
CA ARG A 745 28.56 -12.48 -15.67
C ARG A 745 29.66 -11.95 -14.74
N ASN A 746 29.52 -10.75 -14.19
CA ASN A 746 30.52 -10.16 -13.28
C ASN A 746 30.82 -11.08 -12.09
N LEU A 747 29.79 -11.71 -11.52
CA LEU A 747 29.96 -12.68 -10.43
C LEU A 747 30.69 -13.96 -10.87
N ALA A 748 30.49 -14.41 -12.12
CA ALA A 748 31.05 -15.67 -12.61
C ALA A 748 32.50 -15.55 -13.12
N VAL A 749 32.83 -14.45 -13.81
CA VAL A 749 34.15 -14.28 -14.48
C VAL A 749 34.94 -13.06 -14.01
N GLY A 750 34.39 -12.28 -13.07
CA GLY A 750 35.00 -11.04 -12.57
C GLY A 750 34.53 -9.78 -13.30
N LEU A 751 34.84 -8.62 -12.72
CA LEU A 751 34.51 -7.31 -13.28
C LEU A 751 35.37 -7.01 -14.54
N PRO A 752 34.75 -6.68 -15.68
CA PRO A 752 35.50 -6.23 -16.86
C PRO A 752 36.04 -4.80 -16.67
N PRO A 753 36.88 -4.30 -17.60
CA PRO A 753 37.31 -2.91 -17.61
C PRO A 753 36.12 -1.93 -17.60
N LEU A 754 36.29 -0.78 -16.94
CA LEU A 754 35.23 0.21 -16.72
C LEU A 754 34.58 0.71 -18.03
N GLU A 755 35.38 0.89 -19.08
CA GLU A 755 34.87 1.32 -20.41
C GLU A 755 33.90 0.30 -21.00
N GLN A 756 34.22 -1.00 -20.89
CA GLN A 756 33.35 -2.06 -21.36
C GLN A 756 32.05 -2.09 -20.55
N LEU A 757 32.16 -2.03 -19.22
CA LEU A 757 30.99 -2.01 -18.33
C LEU A 757 30.06 -0.82 -18.64
N THR A 758 30.65 0.36 -18.88
CA THR A 758 29.90 1.57 -19.22
C THR A 758 29.14 1.43 -20.54
N ARG A 759 29.77 0.86 -21.57
CA ARG A 759 29.11 0.58 -22.86
C ARG A 759 27.97 -0.42 -22.72
N GLU A 760 28.16 -1.47 -21.93
CA GLU A 760 27.13 -2.49 -21.68
C GLU A 760 25.92 -1.91 -20.95
N VAL A 761 26.15 -1.09 -19.93
CA VAL A 761 25.09 -0.38 -19.20
C VAL A 761 24.38 0.64 -20.11
N ALA A 762 25.11 1.37 -20.95
CA ALA A 762 24.52 2.29 -21.93
C ALA A 762 23.61 1.55 -22.93
N PHE A 763 24.05 0.39 -23.43
CA PHE A 763 23.26 -0.48 -24.30
C PHE A 763 22.00 -1.04 -23.60
N ALA A 764 22.12 -1.40 -22.32
CA ALA A 764 20.98 -1.82 -21.52
C ALA A 764 19.96 -0.68 -21.34
N ASN A 765 20.46 0.56 -21.19
CA ASN A 765 19.66 1.77 -21.06
C ASN A 765 19.07 2.31 -22.37
N MET A 766 19.44 1.75 -23.53
CA MET A 766 19.07 2.31 -24.85
C MET A 766 19.45 3.80 -25.00
N LYS A 767 20.49 4.25 -24.29
CA LYS A 767 21.12 5.54 -24.61
C LYS A 767 22.03 5.28 -25.80
N GLU A 768 21.78 5.95 -26.92
CA GLU A 768 22.82 6.06 -27.97
C GLU A 768 24.12 6.56 -27.34
N PRO A 769 25.31 6.19 -27.85
CA PRO A 769 26.54 6.81 -27.40
C PRO A 769 26.44 8.31 -27.69
N GLU A 770 26.26 9.11 -26.63
CA GLU A 770 26.16 10.57 -26.71
C GLU A 770 27.42 11.10 -27.41
N THR A 771 27.26 11.60 -28.64
CA THR A 771 28.20 12.56 -29.22
C THR A 771 28.16 13.83 -28.37
N GLU A 772 29.34 14.23 -27.89
CA GLU A 772 29.60 15.42 -27.08
C GLU A 772 28.90 16.67 -27.65
N ALA A 773 27.75 17.06 -27.06
CA ALA A 773 27.23 18.43 -26.96
C ALA A 773 25.73 18.41 -26.60
N SER A 774 25.41 18.18 -25.32
CA SER A 774 24.17 18.68 -24.67
C SER A 774 24.15 18.19 -23.22
N GLN A 775 24.74 18.99 -22.33
CA GLN A 775 24.45 18.89 -20.90
C GLN A 775 23.05 19.45 -20.64
N ASP A 776 22.02 18.69 -21.01
CA ASP A 776 20.69 18.90 -20.45
C ASP A 776 20.56 18.01 -19.22
N LEU A 777 20.58 18.67 -18.07
CA LEU A 777 20.22 18.09 -16.77
C LEU A 777 18.91 17.32 -16.92
N LYS A 778 19.01 16.00 -16.86
CA LYS A 778 17.88 15.08 -16.73
C LYS A 778 17.20 15.30 -15.39
N ASP A 779 16.29 16.26 -15.36
CA ASP A 779 15.16 16.25 -14.45
C ASP A 779 14.20 15.12 -14.89
N GLU A 780 14.54 13.88 -14.52
CA GLU A 780 13.53 12.87 -14.22
C GLU A 780 12.83 13.25 -12.90
N VAL A 781 12.11 14.37 -12.93
CA VAL A 781 11.20 14.76 -11.86
C VAL A 781 9.86 14.07 -12.12
N GLY A 782 9.56 13.08 -11.26
CA GLY A 782 8.21 12.59 -11.04
C GLY A 782 7.95 11.17 -11.52
N HIS A 783 8.70 10.20 -10.99
CA HIS A 783 8.14 8.87 -10.72
C HIS A 783 7.24 8.86 -9.46
N ASP A 784 7.01 10.02 -8.83
CA ASP A 784 6.10 10.24 -7.71
C ASP A 784 4.63 10.36 -8.19
N GLU A 785 4.12 9.27 -8.76
CA GLU A 785 2.73 8.82 -8.61
C GLU A 785 2.77 7.27 -8.48
N LEU A 786 3.68 6.77 -7.63
CA LEU A 786 3.71 5.42 -7.09
C LEU A 786 3.61 5.48 -5.56
#